data_AF-A0A1V8V7K2-F1
#
_entry.id   AF-A0A1V8V7K2-F1
#
_cell.length_a   1.000
_cell.length_b   1.000
_cell.length_c   1.000
_cell.angle_alpha   90.00
_cell.angle_beta   90.00
_cell.angle_gamma   90.00
#
_symmetry.space_group_name_H-M   'P 1'
#
loop_
_entity.id
_entity.type
_entity.pdbx_description
1 polymer ?
#
loop_
_entity_poly.entity_id
_entity_poly.type
_entity_poly.pdbx_seq_one_letter_code
_entity_poly.pdbx_strand_id
1 'polypeptide(L)'
;MADQYPTLAQCAVVATSLKVLLWPAYKSTDFEVHRNWLAITHSLPVDKWYFEETSEWTLDYPPFFAYFEWLLAQAARYVEAAMLQINNHDYDSWQTIHFQRATVILTELTLVYSLYAFVQSSPAATKKQAHAVALSLLLSPALLIIDHIHFQYNGFMYGVLIWSIVLARKKSTLLLSGIMFAILLCFKHIYLYLAPAYFAFLLRTYCLGPRSIFDIKFANCIKLGASIAAVFALAFGPFVYWEQMPQVLARLFPFSRGLCHAYWAPNLWAIYSFSDRILIYLAPYLKLSINSDAVNSVTRGLVGDTSFAVLPEVTPRMTFILTLAAQIPALLKLFLQPSWDNFVATLTLCGYASFLFGWHVHEKAILLVIVPFSLIALKDRRYFGAFRPLAVAGHVSLFPLIFTVQEFPVKTVYTLIWLIVFLLTFDKLVPASEKPRVFLLDRFSLLYTALAVPLMVYTSLLHHMIFGAKYEFLPLMFTSSYCAIGVVGSWLSFSVQAGSDAGNGGYLAGQWPTFWAGAVTGWTGLIRVDNATYIWMGQPTQTSLSVNQTAFEYTSTRSTFTMDILGQVQMKITFLSPVAPDDLLRSSLPYSHMEIDVQSVDGKQHDVQVYTDLSAEWVSGDRSVTAQWDYGVIQDQSQPRNWPEPASASWPAPHSFTTYGTRTTFSVPTSVALTGNYPGITFIATPVVGGLYSLLALKSAPSNGYVAAWYSLASPTVWNVDNGVFIMAGLA
;
A
#
# COMPACT_ATOMS: atom_id res chain seq x y z
N MET A 1 -17.35 -3.36 -22.57
CA MET A 1 -16.44 -2.84 -21.53
C MET A 1 -17.24 -1.83 -20.74
N ALA A 2 -17.51 -2.05 -19.45
CA ALA A 2 -18.13 -1.01 -18.64
C ALA A 2 -17.14 0.16 -18.55
N ASP A 3 -17.56 1.35 -18.98
CA ASP A 3 -16.72 2.54 -18.96
C ASP A 3 -16.28 2.83 -17.52
N GLN A 4 -14.96 2.96 -17.32
CA GLN A 4 -14.39 3.24 -16.00
C GLN A 4 -14.66 4.71 -15.66
N TYR A 5 -15.61 4.94 -14.75
CA TYR A 5 -15.97 6.26 -14.25
C TYR A 5 -15.47 6.52 -12.82
N PRO A 6 -15.05 7.75 -12.49
CA PRO A 6 -14.81 8.86 -13.42
C PRO A 6 -13.62 8.59 -14.34
N THR A 7 -13.63 9.16 -15.54
CA THR A 7 -12.52 8.98 -16.49
C THR A 7 -11.29 9.80 -16.07
N LEU A 8 -10.09 9.37 -16.46
CA LEU A 8 -8.84 10.09 -16.15
C LEU A 8 -8.86 11.52 -16.71
N ALA A 9 -9.44 11.72 -17.90
CA ALA A 9 -9.58 13.03 -18.52
C ALA A 9 -10.51 13.96 -17.73
N GLN A 10 -11.68 13.47 -17.29
CA GLN A 10 -12.59 14.25 -16.44
C GLN A 10 -11.92 14.66 -15.12
N CYS A 11 -11.22 13.73 -14.47
CA CYS A 11 -10.46 14.04 -13.26
C CYS A 11 -9.34 15.04 -13.52
N ALA A 12 -8.63 14.95 -14.66
CA ALA A 12 -7.58 15.90 -15.03
C ALA A 12 -8.14 17.31 -15.24
N VAL A 13 -9.31 17.45 -15.88
CA VAL A 13 -9.99 18.75 -16.04
C VAL A 13 -10.35 19.34 -14.68
N VAL A 14 -11.01 18.57 -13.81
CA VAL A 14 -11.40 19.05 -12.46
C VAL A 14 -10.17 19.41 -11.62
N ALA A 15 -9.12 18.57 -11.67
CA ALA A 15 -7.87 18.83 -10.97
C ALA A 15 -7.19 20.11 -11.48
N THR A 16 -7.21 20.34 -12.80
CA THR A 16 -6.67 21.57 -13.42
C THR A 16 -7.44 22.79 -12.94
N SER A 17 -8.77 22.74 -12.93
CA SER A 17 -9.60 23.84 -12.40
C SER A 17 -9.26 24.16 -10.95
N LEU A 18 -9.09 23.14 -10.10
CA LEU A 18 -8.67 23.33 -8.71
C LEU A 18 -7.28 23.99 -8.62
N LYS A 19 -6.32 23.55 -9.44
CA LYS A 19 -4.94 24.09 -9.46
C LYS A 19 -4.91 25.56 -9.91
N VAL A 20 -5.75 25.93 -10.88
CA VAL A 20 -5.90 27.33 -11.31
C VAL A 20 -6.44 28.21 -10.19
N LEU A 21 -7.40 27.71 -9.40
CA LEU A 21 -7.91 28.43 -8.22
C LEU A 21 -6.85 28.65 -7.13
N LEU A 22 -5.77 27.84 -7.13
CA LEU A 22 -4.65 27.96 -6.19
C LEU A 22 -3.55 28.91 -6.69
N TRP A 23 -3.70 29.56 -7.84
CA TRP A 23 -2.68 30.49 -8.34
C TRP A 23 -2.34 31.66 -7.38
N PRO A 24 -3.30 32.23 -6.61
CA PRO A 24 -3.01 33.24 -5.60
C PRO A 24 -2.35 32.71 -4.32
N ALA A 25 -2.19 31.39 -4.15
CA ALA A 25 -1.66 30.80 -2.93
C ALA A 25 -0.19 31.17 -2.70
N TYR A 26 0.29 30.85 -1.49
CA TYR A 26 1.70 30.91 -1.07
C TYR A 26 2.68 30.49 -2.19
N LYS A 27 3.83 31.17 -2.20
CA LYS A 27 4.97 30.92 -3.09
C LYS A 27 6.17 30.60 -2.21
N SER A 28 6.82 29.47 -2.44
CA SER A 28 8.04 29.13 -1.72
C SER A 28 9.28 29.77 -2.37
N THR A 29 10.43 29.62 -1.71
CA THR A 29 11.74 29.96 -2.30
C THR A 29 11.96 29.27 -3.66
N ASP A 30 11.41 28.08 -3.88
CA ASP A 30 11.57 27.35 -5.15
C ASP A 30 10.91 28.10 -6.34
N PHE A 31 9.87 28.92 -6.10
CA PHE A 31 9.29 29.79 -7.14
C PHE A 31 10.33 30.78 -7.69
N GLU A 32 11.07 31.41 -6.78
CA GLU A 32 12.12 32.36 -7.10
C GLU A 32 13.35 31.67 -7.71
N VAL A 33 13.70 30.47 -7.24
CA VAL A 33 14.76 29.64 -7.84
C VAL A 33 14.48 29.38 -9.32
N HIS A 34 13.27 28.94 -9.65
CA HIS A 34 12.90 28.68 -11.05
C HIS A 34 12.78 29.98 -11.87
N ARG A 35 12.30 31.08 -11.28
CA ARG A 35 12.35 32.43 -11.90
C ARG A 35 13.78 32.81 -12.28
N ASN A 36 14.72 32.59 -11.36
CA ASN A 36 16.13 32.88 -11.58
C ASN A 36 16.75 31.97 -12.65
N TRP A 37 16.38 30.69 -12.70
CA TRP A 37 16.86 29.77 -13.73
C TRP A 37 16.38 30.16 -15.14
N LEU A 38 15.12 30.63 -15.27
CA LEU A 38 14.63 31.21 -16.53
C LEU A 38 15.48 32.43 -16.94
N ALA A 39 15.82 33.31 -15.99
CA ALA A 39 16.64 34.48 -16.24
C ALA A 39 18.08 34.12 -16.65
N ILE A 40 18.73 33.20 -15.94
CA ILE A 40 20.09 32.70 -16.25
C ILE A 40 20.12 32.11 -17.67
N THR A 41 19.21 31.19 -17.96
CA THR A 41 19.23 30.44 -19.22
C THR A 41 18.89 31.32 -20.42
N HIS A 42 18.04 32.33 -20.26
CA HIS A 42 17.72 33.29 -21.31
C HIS A 42 18.83 34.33 -21.55
N SER A 43 19.37 34.90 -20.48
CA SER A 43 20.19 36.11 -20.55
C SER A 43 21.69 35.84 -20.70
N LEU A 44 22.14 34.60 -20.44
CA LEU A 44 23.53 34.20 -20.56
C LEU A 44 23.75 33.13 -21.65
N PRO A 45 24.92 33.14 -22.32
CA PRO A 45 25.31 32.02 -23.16
C PRO A 45 25.50 30.73 -22.33
N VAL A 46 25.35 29.58 -22.97
CA VAL A 46 25.29 28.26 -22.32
C VAL A 46 26.53 27.94 -21.49
N ASP A 47 27.69 28.38 -21.92
CA ASP A 47 28.98 28.23 -21.24
C ASP A 47 29.08 29.04 -19.92
N LYS A 48 28.12 29.91 -19.62
CA LYS A 48 28.08 30.69 -18.37
C LYS A 48 27.01 30.24 -17.39
N TRP A 49 26.11 29.33 -17.78
CA TRP A 49 24.94 28.95 -16.96
C TRP A 49 25.30 28.44 -15.56
N TYR A 50 26.32 27.59 -15.44
CA TYR A 50 26.73 27.00 -14.15
C TYR A 50 27.80 27.80 -13.39
N PHE A 51 28.30 28.88 -13.99
CA PHE A 51 29.23 29.81 -13.34
C PHE A 51 28.53 31.00 -12.72
N GLU A 52 27.28 31.27 -13.11
CA GLU A 52 26.57 32.40 -12.55
C GLU A 52 26.22 32.18 -11.08
N GLU A 53 26.56 33.18 -10.26
CA GLU A 53 26.48 33.18 -8.80
C GLU A 53 26.11 34.55 -8.21
N THR A 54 25.67 35.52 -9.03
CA THR A 54 25.19 36.82 -8.53
C THR A 54 24.03 36.66 -7.52
N SER A 55 23.24 35.60 -7.64
CA SER A 55 22.21 35.19 -6.67
C SER A 55 22.62 33.90 -5.97
N GLU A 56 22.13 33.69 -4.75
CA GLU A 56 22.22 32.40 -4.05
C GLU A 56 21.48 31.26 -4.79
N TRP A 57 20.52 31.60 -5.65
CA TRP A 57 19.72 30.65 -6.42
C TRP A 57 20.42 30.19 -7.70
N THR A 58 21.50 29.43 -7.55
CA THR A 58 22.29 28.93 -8.69
C THR A 58 21.62 27.75 -9.40
N LEU A 59 22.06 27.48 -10.63
CA LEU A 59 21.55 26.37 -11.43
C LEU A 59 22.10 25.04 -10.92
N ASP A 60 21.26 24.27 -10.23
CA ASP A 60 21.68 23.07 -9.50
C ASP A 60 21.14 21.75 -10.11
N TYR A 61 20.43 21.83 -11.24
CA TYR A 61 19.89 20.66 -11.95
C TYR A 61 20.75 20.30 -13.18
N PRO A 62 20.71 19.04 -13.64
CA PRO A 62 21.52 18.63 -14.78
C PRO A 62 21.05 19.25 -16.11
N PRO A 63 21.90 19.22 -17.15
CA PRO A 63 21.74 20.07 -18.33
C PRO A 63 20.42 19.96 -19.09
N PHE A 64 19.75 18.80 -19.11
CA PHE A 64 18.45 18.72 -19.79
C PHE A 64 17.39 19.56 -19.10
N PHE A 65 17.45 19.71 -17.77
CA PHE A 65 16.57 20.63 -17.08
C PHE A 65 16.92 22.10 -17.40
N ALA A 66 18.20 22.42 -17.51
CA ALA A 66 18.64 23.75 -17.94
C ALA A 66 18.16 24.09 -19.36
N TYR A 67 18.23 23.13 -20.29
CA TYR A 67 17.67 23.30 -21.64
C TYR A 67 16.14 23.41 -21.64
N PHE A 68 15.48 22.74 -20.71
CA PHE A 68 14.04 22.89 -20.51
C PHE A 68 13.67 24.28 -19.98
N GLU A 69 14.38 24.80 -18.98
CA GLU A 69 14.21 26.19 -18.52
C GLU A 69 14.51 27.19 -19.65
N TRP A 70 15.58 26.96 -20.43
CA TRP A 70 15.89 27.79 -21.61
C TRP A 70 14.72 27.82 -22.60
N LEU A 71 14.10 26.67 -22.90
CA LEU A 71 12.95 26.56 -23.80
C LEU A 71 11.74 27.32 -23.24
N LEU A 72 11.45 27.18 -21.94
CA LEU A 72 10.39 27.94 -21.28
C LEU A 72 10.68 29.45 -21.34
N ALA A 73 11.93 29.85 -21.14
CA ALA A 73 12.32 31.25 -21.15
C ALA A 73 12.10 31.91 -22.52
N GLN A 74 12.17 31.15 -23.63
CA GLN A 74 11.79 31.64 -24.96
C GLN A 74 10.32 32.03 -25.06
N ALA A 75 9.43 31.36 -24.34
CA ALA A 75 8.02 31.72 -24.24
C ALA A 75 7.81 32.86 -23.22
N ALA A 76 8.50 32.79 -22.08
CA ALA A 76 8.43 33.77 -21.00
C ALA A 76 8.69 35.20 -21.47
N ARG A 77 9.62 35.39 -22.42
CA ARG A 77 9.97 36.72 -22.95
C ARG A 77 8.79 37.46 -23.58
N TYR A 78 7.79 36.73 -24.09
CA TYR A 78 6.59 37.31 -24.70
C TYR A 78 5.50 37.59 -23.66
N VAL A 79 5.57 36.95 -22.49
CA VAL A 79 4.65 37.19 -21.39
C VAL A 79 5.11 38.39 -20.58
N GLU A 80 6.37 38.38 -20.15
CA GLU A 80 6.97 39.51 -19.43
C GLU A 80 8.50 39.43 -19.43
N ALA A 81 9.17 40.45 -19.98
CA ALA A 81 10.63 40.48 -20.06
C ALA A 81 11.31 40.71 -18.70
N ALA A 82 10.62 41.31 -17.72
CA ALA A 82 11.17 41.62 -16.41
C ALA A 82 11.51 40.36 -15.59
N MET A 83 10.79 39.25 -15.79
CA MET A 83 11.07 37.98 -15.11
C MET A 83 12.40 37.33 -15.55
N LEU A 84 12.94 37.76 -16.69
CA LEU A 84 14.17 37.21 -17.30
C LEU A 84 15.43 38.01 -16.94
N GLN A 85 15.29 39.04 -16.10
CA GLN A 85 16.40 39.84 -15.61
C GLN A 85 17.04 39.14 -14.40
N ILE A 86 18.36 38.93 -14.47
CA ILE A 86 19.11 38.19 -13.43
C ILE A 86 19.10 38.94 -12.09
N ASN A 87 19.28 40.26 -12.11
CA ASN A 87 19.35 41.11 -10.92
C ASN A 87 17.97 41.45 -10.31
N ASN A 88 16.89 40.92 -10.89
CA ASN A 88 15.52 41.22 -10.45
C ASN A 88 15.07 40.17 -9.44
N HIS A 89 15.68 40.22 -8.26
CA HIS A 89 15.43 39.30 -7.14
C HIS A 89 14.04 39.54 -6.54
N ASP A 90 13.42 38.47 -6.07
CA ASP A 90 12.09 38.39 -5.48
C ASP A 90 10.97 38.95 -6.39
N TYR A 91 11.14 38.83 -7.71
CA TYR A 91 10.20 39.36 -8.69
C TYR A 91 8.98 38.46 -8.89
N ASP A 92 7.79 38.99 -8.62
CA ASP A 92 6.60 38.15 -8.45
C ASP A 92 5.31 38.75 -9.03
N SER A 93 5.40 39.45 -10.17
CA SER A 93 4.24 39.99 -10.87
C SER A 93 3.16 38.91 -11.14
N TRP A 94 1.91 39.34 -11.32
CA TRP A 94 0.84 38.42 -11.69
C TRP A 94 1.16 37.70 -13.00
N GLN A 95 1.74 38.36 -14.00
CA GLN A 95 2.11 37.76 -15.28
C GLN A 95 3.14 36.64 -15.08
N THR A 96 4.15 36.85 -14.23
CA THR A 96 5.14 35.84 -13.85
C THR A 96 4.50 34.67 -13.12
N ILE A 97 3.61 34.93 -12.15
CA ILE A 97 2.87 33.89 -11.42
C ILE A 97 2.03 33.04 -12.39
N HIS A 98 1.25 33.68 -13.25
CA HIS A 98 0.42 32.99 -14.24
C HIS A 98 1.28 32.12 -15.16
N PHE A 99 2.39 32.65 -15.67
CA PHE A 99 3.29 31.93 -16.57
C PHE A 99 3.86 30.67 -15.89
N GLN A 100 4.52 30.85 -14.76
CA GLN A 100 5.18 29.77 -14.04
C GLN A 100 4.19 28.68 -13.59
N ARG A 101 3.04 29.06 -13.04
CA ARG A 101 2.05 28.06 -12.60
C ARG A 101 1.37 27.36 -13.78
N ALA A 102 1.19 28.04 -14.91
CA ALA A 102 0.68 27.42 -16.13
C ALA A 102 1.68 26.42 -16.72
N THR A 103 2.99 26.71 -16.75
CA THR A 103 4.00 25.77 -17.27
C THR A 103 4.08 24.48 -16.45
N VAL A 104 3.92 24.56 -15.12
CA VAL A 104 3.81 23.37 -14.25
C VAL A 104 2.60 22.51 -14.64
N ILE A 105 1.41 23.12 -14.81
CA ILE A 105 0.20 22.39 -15.22
C ILE A 105 0.36 21.78 -16.62
N LEU A 106 0.91 22.52 -17.59
CA LEU A 106 1.08 22.04 -18.96
C LEU A 106 2.03 20.85 -19.04
N THR A 107 3.14 20.91 -18.32
CA THR A 107 4.16 19.83 -18.34
C THR A 107 3.70 18.60 -17.57
N GLU A 108 2.82 18.76 -16.58
CA GLU A 108 2.12 17.68 -15.87
C GLU A 108 1.21 16.83 -16.79
N LEU A 109 0.85 17.30 -17.99
CA LEU A 109 0.17 16.44 -18.98
C LEU A 109 0.97 15.18 -19.32
N THR A 110 2.29 15.21 -19.13
CA THR A 110 3.16 14.02 -19.21
C THR A 110 2.76 12.96 -18.18
N LEU A 111 2.41 13.38 -16.96
CA LEU A 111 1.88 12.49 -15.92
C LEU A 111 0.56 11.87 -16.38
N VAL A 112 -0.39 12.69 -16.85
CA VAL A 112 -1.71 12.23 -17.33
C VAL A 112 -1.55 11.17 -18.42
N TYR A 113 -0.68 11.43 -19.41
CA TYR A 113 -0.39 10.47 -20.48
C TYR A 113 0.24 9.17 -19.94
N SER A 114 1.22 9.26 -19.04
CA SER A 114 1.89 8.09 -18.48
C SER A 114 0.93 7.20 -17.67
N LEU A 115 0.00 7.81 -16.93
CA LEU A 115 -1.03 7.14 -16.16
C LEU A 115 -2.07 6.47 -17.07
N TYR A 116 -2.47 7.15 -18.15
CA TYR A 116 -3.30 6.54 -19.19
C TYR A 116 -2.61 5.30 -19.80
N ALA A 117 -1.33 5.42 -20.17
CA ALA A 117 -0.54 4.30 -20.70
C ALA A 117 -0.40 3.15 -19.69
N PHE A 118 -0.28 3.46 -18.39
CA PHE A 118 -0.28 2.46 -17.31
C PHE A 118 -1.60 1.69 -17.24
N VAL A 119 -2.75 2.38 -17.26
CA VAL A 119 -4.07 1.73 -17.24
C VAL A 119 -4.28 0.88 -18.49
N GLN A 120 -3.93 1.39 -19.67
CA GLN A 120 -4.15 0.67 -20.92
C GLN A 120 -3.23 -0.54 -21.11
N SER A 121 -2.02 -0.48 -20.59
CA SER A 121 -1.09 -1.63 -20.62
C SER A 121 -1.39 -2.68 -19.55
N SER A 122 -2.35 -2.43 -18.64
CA SER A 122 -2.69 -3.36 -17.56
C SER A 122 -3.67 -4.45 -18.03
N PRO A 123 -3.53 -5.70 -17.56
CA PRO A 123 -4.45 -6.79 -17.89
C PRO A 123 -5.92 -6.44 -17.57
N ALA A 124 -6.87 -6.99 -18.34
CA ALA A 124 -8.30 -6.72 -18.15
C ALA A 124 -8.79 -6.99 -16.72
N ALA A 125 -8.31 -8.07 -16.10
CA ALA A 125 -8.65 -8.46 -14.73
C ALA A 125 -8.20 -7.45 -13.67
N THR A 126 -7.09 -6.73 -13.91
CA THR A 126 -6.52 -5.76 -12.95
C THR A 126 -6.68 -4.30 -13.39
N LYS A 127 -7.40 -4.07 -14.49
CA LYS A 127 -7.55 -2.74 -15.09
C LYS A 127 -8.30 -1.77 -14.19
N LYS A 128 -9.24 -2.27 -13.36
CA LYS A 128 -9.96 -1.46 -12.37
C LYS A 128 -9.05 -0.96 -11.25
N GLN A 129 -8.17 -1.84 -10.76
CA GLN A 129 -7.14 -1.51 -9.77
C GLN A 129 -6.15 -0.50 -10.35
N ALA A 130 -5.67 -0.72 -11.57
CA ALA A 130 -4.76 0.20 -12.24
C ALA A 130 -5.39 1.60 -12.43
N HIS A 131 -6.68 1.66 -12.78
CA HIS A 131 -7.41 2.92 -12.89
C HIS A 131 -7.53 3.66 -11.56
N ALA A 132 -7.86 2.96 -10.47
CA ALA A 132 -7.90 3.55 -9.14
C ALA A 132 -6.53 4.11 -8.69
N VAL A 133 -5.44 3.40 -8.97
CA VAL A 133 -4.06 3.88 -8.73
C VAL A 133 -3.73 5.10 -9.59
N ALA A 134 -4.15 5.11 -10.86
CA ALA A 134 -3.94 6.27 -11.72
C ALA A 134 -4.65 7.52 -11.20
N LEU A 135 -5.91 7.38 -10.77
CA LEU A 135 -6.65 8.47 -10.15
C LEU A 135 -5.99 8.94 -8.84
N SER A 136 -5.46 8.01 -8.02
CA SER A 136 -4.82 8.37 -6.76
C SER A 136 -3.55 9.20 -6.97
N LEU A 137 -2.73 8.83 -7.97
CA LEU A 137 -1.50 9.56 -8.31
C LEU A 137 -1.82 10.92 -8.94
N LEU A 138 -2.79 11.00 -9.85
CA LEU A 138 -3.19 12.27 -10.49
C LEU A 138 -3.74 13.28 -9.46
N LEU A 139 -4.50 12.80 -8.48
CA LEU A 139 -5.09 13.61 -7.42
C LEU A 139 -4.24 13.62 -6.15
N SER A 140 -2.95 13.25 -6.22
CA SER A 140 -2.10 13.12 -5.04
C SER A 140 -1.93 14.48 -4.33
N PRO A 141 -2.20 14.54 -3.00
CA PRO A 141 -1.95 15.74 -2.21
C PRO A 141 -0.47 16.13 -2.21
N ALA A 142 0.43 15.16 -2.31
CA ALA A 142 1.87 15.42 -2.32
C ALA A 142 2.29 16.20 -3.58
N LEU A 143 1.78 15.82 -4.76
CA LEU A 143 2.03 16.57 -5.99
C LEU A 143 1.33 17.93 -5.98
N LEU A 144 0.11 18.02 -5.43
CA LEU A 144 -0.57 19.31 -5.27
C LEU A 144 0.25 20.28 -4.41
N ILE A 145 0.74 19.81 -3.26
CA ILE A 145 1.54 20.59 -2.32
C ILE A 145 2.88 21.00 -2.94
N ILE A 146 3.63 20.04 -3.50
CA ILE A 146 5.00 20.28 -3.94
C ILE A 146 5.05 21.06 -5.26
N ASP A 147 4.18 20.75 -6.22
CA ASP A 147 4.27 21.38 -7.54
C ASP A 147 3.40 22.63 -7.65
N HIS A 148 2.18 22.60 -7.11
CA HIS A 148 1.18 23.65 -7.37
C HIS A 148 1.03 24.65 -6.23
N ILE A 149 1.65 24.43 -5.06
CA ILE A 149 1.73 25.41 -3.97
C ILE A 149 3.20 25.80 -3.73
N HIS A 150 4.06 24.82 -3.44
CA HIS A 150 5.48 25.05 -3.16
C HIS A 150 6.28 25.42 -4.42
N PHE A 151 5.82 25.02 -5.62
CA PHE A 151 6.41 25.30 -6.94
C PHE A 151 7.60 24.41 -7.34
N GLN A 152 7.31 23.31 -8.04
CA GLN A 152 8.30 22.40 -8.65
C GLN A 152 7.69 21.69 -9.87
N TYR A 153 8.54 21.06 -10.69
CA TYR A 153 8.13 20.29 -11.88
C TYR A 153 8.12 18.77 -11.66
N ASN A 154 7.74 18.27 -10.47
CA ASN A 154 7.84 16.83 -10.21
C ASN A 154 6.82 15.99 -10.96
N GLY A 155 5.60 16.48 -11.21
CA GLY A 155 4.56 15.79 -11.95
C GLY A 155 5.02 15.46 -13.37
N PHE A 156 5.70 16.40 -14.03
CA PHE A 156 6.40 16.17 -15.29
C PHE A 156 7.41 15.01 -15.20
N MET A 157 8.36 15.11 -14.26
CA MET A 157 9.45 14.14 -14.12
C MET A 157 8.97 12.75 -13.65
N TYR A 158 8.01 12.69 -12.74
CA TYR A 158 7.35 11.43 -12.35
C TYR A 158 6.49 10.87 -13.48
N GLY A 159 5.94 11.70 -14.36
CA GLY A 159 5.32 11.25 -15.61
C GLY A 159 6.32 10.52 -16.51
N VAL A 160 7.52 11.08 -16.69
CA VAL A 160 8.61 10.42 -17.41
C VAL A 160 9.03 9.11 -16.71
N LEU A 161 9.15 9.11 -15.38
CA LEU A 161 9.45 7.89 -14.61
C LEU A 161 8.39 6.80 -14.83
N ILE A 162 7.11 7.11 -14.63
CA ILE A 162 6.02 6.14 -14.79
C ILE A 162 6.00 5.64 -16.24
N TRP A 163 6.19 6.51 -17.23
CA TRP A 163 6.24 6.09 -18.62
C TRP A 163 7.41 5.13 -18.89
N SER A 164 8.60 5.41 -18.37
CA SER A 164 9.75 4.50 -18.46
C SER A 164 9.48 3.15 -17.79
N ILE A 165 8.76 3.11 -16.66
CA ILE A 165 8.33 1.87 -15.98
C ILE A 165 7.29 1.11 -16.82
N VAL A 166 6.33 1.81 -17.45
CA VAL A 166 5.31 1.19 -18.32
C VAL A 166 5.95 0.56 -19.56
N LEU A 167 6.93 1.24 -20.17
CA LEU A 167 7.70 0.73 -21.29
C LEU A 167 8.49 -0.53 -20.94
N ALA A 168 8.82 -0.76 -19.67
CA ALA A 168 9.48 -1.98 -19.22
C ALA A 168 8.60 -3.24 -19.27
N ARG A 169 7.27 -3.11 -19.48
CA ARG A 169 6.32 -4.25 -19.51
C ARG A 169 6.50 -5.16 -20.73
N LYS A 170 6.93 -4.61 -21.87
CA LYS A 170 7.05 -5.36 -23.13
C LYS A 170 8.51 -5.45 -23.55
N LYS A 171 8.92 -6.63 -24.04
CA LYS A 171 10.30 -6.85 -24.51
C LYS A 171 10.72 -5.91 -25.65
N SER A 172 9.79 -5.54 -26.53
CA SER A 172 10.06 -4.64 -27.65
C SER A 172 10.37 -3.21 -27.23
N THR A 173 9.89 -2.77 -26.06
CA THR A 173 10.03 -1.39 -25.57
C THR A 173 11.07 -1.25 -24.45
N LEU A 174 11.78 -2.34 -24.08
CA LEU A 174 12.80 -2.32 -23.02
C LEU A 174 13.93 -1.32 -23.28
N LEU A 175 14.41 -1.22 -24.52
CA LEU A 175 15.43 -0.23 -24.87
C LEU A 175 14.92 1.20 -24.63
N LEU A 176 13.68 1.48 -25.03
CA LEU A 176 13.07 2.79 -24.83
C LEU A 176 12.85 3.10 -23.34
N SER A 177 12.52 2.09 -22.52
CA SER A 177 12.48 2.23 -21.06
C SER A 177 13.80 2.73 -20.50
N GLY A 178 14.93 2.12 -20.90
CA GLY A 178 16.26 2.57 -20.49
C GLY A 178 16.62 3.97 -20.98
N ILE A 179 16.27 4.31 -22.23
CA ILE A 179 16.50 5.65 -22.80
C ILE A 179 15.69 6.71 -22.05
N MET A 180 14.40 6.47 -21.80
CA MET A 180 13.55 7.41 -21.06
C MET A 180 14.04 7.63 -19.63
N PHE A 181 14.53 6.58 -18.96
CA PHE A 181 15.12 6.72 -17.63
C PHE A 181 16.46 7.47 -17.66
N ALA A 182 17.30 7.27 -18.68
CA ALA A 182 18.54 8.04 -18.85
C ALA A 182 18.25 9.54 -19.09
N ILE A 183 17.22 9.86 -19.87
CA ILE A 183 16.74 11.24 -20.07
C ILE A 183 16.30 11.83 -18.73
N LEU A 184 15.53 11.08 -17.93
CA LEU A 184 15.09 11.51 -16.60
C LEU A 184 16.26 11.81 -15.65
N LEU A 185 17.33 11.00 -15.68
CA LEU A 185 18.55 11.27 -14.90
C LEU A 185 19.21 12.60 -15.30
N CYS A 186 19.17 12.94 -16.59
CA CYS A 186 19.68 14.21 -17.09
C CYS A 186 18.76 15.40 -16.78
N PHE A 187 17.50 15.16 -16.40
CA PHE A 187 16.60 16.18 -15.86
C PHE A 187 16.77 16.39 -14.35
N LYS A 188 16.97 15.32 -13.57
CA LYS A 188 17.19 15.43 -12.13
C LYS A 188 18.00 14.26 -11.60
N HIS A 189 19.17 14.57 -11.05
CA HIS A 189 20.12 13.56 -10.59
C HIS A 189 19.59 12.73 -9.40
N ILE A 190 18.55 13.18 -8.69
CA ILE A 190 17.94 12.44 -7.58
C ILE A 190 17.41 11.05 -7.99
N TYR A 191 17.05 10.87 -9.27
CA TYR A 191 16.60 9.56 -9.78
C TYR A 191 17.74 8.53 -9.87
N LEU A 192 19.00 8.93 -9.64
CA LEU A 192 20.15 8.03 -9.55
C LEU A 192 19.95 6.94 -8.50
N TYR A 193 19.19 7.24 -7.44
CA TYR A 193 18.81 6.28 -6.41
C TYR A 193 18.03 5.07 -6.96
N LEU A 194 17.34 5.23 -8.08
CA LEU A 194 16.58 4.17 -8.75
C LEU A 194 17.39 3.44 -9.84
N ALA A 195 18.54 3.98 -10.25
CA ALA A 195 19.35 3.46 -11.35
C ALA A 195 19.85 2.03 -11.15
N PRO A 196 20.24 1.57 -9.94
CA PRO A 196 20.65 0.18 -9.75
C PRO A 196 19.59 -0.85 -10.18
N ALA A 197 18.31 -0.56 -9.96
CA ALA A 197 17.22 -1.44 -10.38
C ALA A 197 17.08 -1.49 -11.91
N TYR A 198 17.18 -0.34 -12.59
CA TYR A 198 17.19 -0.29 -14.06
C TYR A 198 18.37 -1.05 -14.64
N PHE A 199 19.57 -0.85 -14.08
CA PHE A 199 20.77 -1.55 -14.51
C PHE A 199 20.61 -3.07 -14.38
N ALA A 200 20.24 -3.57 -13.19
CA ALA A 200 20.07 -4.99 -12.95
C ALA A 200 18.99 -5.61 -13.87
N PHE A 201 17.87 -4.91 -14.05
CA PHE A 201 16.76 -5.39 -14.88
C PHE A 201 17.12 -5.43 -16.37
N LEU A 202 17.67 -4.34 -16.93
CA LEU A 202 18.02 -4.25 -18.35
C LEU A 202 19.20 -5.17 -18.67
N LEU A 203 20.21 -5.25 -17.80
CA LEU A 203 21.30 -6.21 -17.95
C LEU A 203 20.73 -7.63 -18.05
N ARG A 204 19.89 -8.04 -17.08
CA ARG A 204 19.35 -9.40 -17.04
C ARG A 204 18.40 -9.73 -18.19
N THR A 205 17.53 -8.81 -18.59
CA THR A 205 16.43 -9.07 -19.54
C THR A 205 16.76 -8.74 -20.99
N TYR A 206 17.58 -7.70 -21.22
CA TYR A 206 17.88 -7.18 -22.55
C TYR A 206 19.25 -7.64 -23.05
N CYS A 207 20.26 -7.59 -22.19
CA CYS A 207 21.65 -7.89 -22.55
C CYS A 207 22.03 -9.37 -22.42
N LEU A 208 21.40 -10.12 -21.51
CA LEU A 208 21.73 -11.52 -21.27
C LEU A 208 20.69 -12.51 -21.85
N GLY A 209 21.12 -13.75 -22.04
CA GLY A 209 20.30 -14.87 -22.51
C GLY A 209 19.21 -15.26 -21.49
N PRO A 210 18.04 -15.75 -21.95
CA PRO A 210 16.98 -16.15 -21.04
C PRO A 210 17.37 -17.35 -20.18
N ARG A 211 18.16 -18.29 -20.74
CA ARG A 211 18.55 -19.56 -20.09
C ARG A 211 19.86 -19.47 -19.31
N SER A 212 20.83 -18.68 -19.76
CA SER A 212 22.15 -18.56 -19.14
C SER A 212 22.60 -17.11 -19.08
N ILE A 213 23.25 -16.73 -17.97
CA ILE A 213 23.87 -15.41 -17.81
C ILE A 213 25.16 -15.26 -18.63
N PHE A 214 25.75 -16.37 -19.08
CA PHE A 214 26.96 -16.37 -19.92
C PHE A 214 26.64 -16.22 -21.42
N ASP A 215 25.38 -16.32 -21.80
CA ASP A 215 24.91 -16.03 -23.16
C ASP A 215 24.73 -14.51 -23.32
N ILE A 216 25.81 -13.82 -23.68
CA ILE A 216 25.83 -12.36 -23.81
C ILE A 216 25.36 -11.94 -25.21
N LYS A 217 24.30 -11.14 -25.26
CA LYS A 217 23.79 -10.54 -26.50
C LYS A 217 24.52 -9.25 -26.81
N PHE A 218 25.74 -9.36 -27.33
CA PHE A 218 26.62 -8.20 -27.61
C PHE A 218 25.95 -7.08 -28.39
N ALA A 219 25.15 -7.39 -29.42
CA ALA A 219 24.42 -6.37 -30.17
C ALA A 219 23.43 -5.56 -29.30
N ASN A 220 22.78 -6.22 -28.33
CA ASN A 220 21.88 -5.54 -27.39
C ASN A 220 22.68 -4.72 -26.37
N CYS A 221 23.82 -5.24 -25.89
CA CYS A 221 24.72 -4.48 -25.02
C CYS A 221 25.20 -3.19 -25.70
N ILE A 222 25.64 -3.27 -26.96
CA ILE A 222 26.08 -2.13 -27.75
C ILE A 222 24.91 -1.16 -27.97
N LYS A 223 23.72 -1.64 -28.37
CA LYS A 223 22.54 -0.78 -28.55
C LYS A 223 22.13 -0.03 -27.28
N LEU A 224 22.15 -0.72 -26.14
CA LEU A 224 21.81 -0.11 -24.85
C LEU A 224 22.89 0.90 -24.45
N GLY A 225 24.16 0.50 -24.46
CA GLY A 225 25.29 1.36 -24.11
C GLY A 225 25.40 2.59 -25.00
N ALA A 226 25.30 2.42 -26.32
CA ALA A 226 25.35 3.53 -27.28
C ALA A 226 24.16 4.49 -27.11
N SER A 227 22.95 3.97 -26.88
CA SER A 227 21.77 4.82 -26.65
C SER A 227 21.89 5.64 -25.36
N ILE A 228 22.37 5.03 -24.25
CA ILE A 228 22.60 5.75 -22.99
C ILE A 228 23.71 6.78 -23.18
N ALA A 229 24.85 6.39 -23.78
CA ALA A 229 25.96 7.30 -24.05
C ALA A 229 25.52 8.49 -24.93
N ALA A 230 24.67 8.27 -25.93
CA ALA A 230 24.11 9.34 -26.76
C ALA A 230 23.28 10.34 -25.93
N VAL A 231 22.43 9.86 -25.01
CA VAL A 231 21.64 10.74 -24.13
C VAL A 231 22.56 11.60 -23.25
N PHE A 232 23.56 10.99 -22.60
CA PHE A 232 24.52 11.73 -21.77
C PHE A 232 25.41 12.66 -22.59
N ALA A 233 25.81 12.28 -23.81
CA ALA A 233 26.56 13.14 -24.70
C ALA A 233 25.74 14.35 -25.16
N LEU A 234 24.43 14.19 -25.41
CA LEU A 234 23.55 15.31 -25.73
C LEU A 234 23.37 16.25 -24.53
N ALA A 235 23.30 15.71 -23.31
CA ALA A 235 23.13 16.52 -22.10
C ALA A 235 24.43 17.24 -21.71
N PHE A 236 25.53 16.49 -21.58
CA PHE A 236 26.78 16.98 -20.98
C PHE A 236 27.87 17.31 -22.01
N GLY A 237 27.72 16.89 -23.27
CA GLY A 237 28.73 17.08 -24.32
C GLY A 237 29.22 18.52 -24.49
N PRO A 238 28.34 19.55 -24.51
CA PRO A 238 28.77 20.94 -24.58
C PRO A 238 29.68 21.34 -23.39
N PHE A 239 29.32 20.92 -22.18
CA PHE A 239 30.08 21.22 -20.95
C PHE A 239 31.39 20.43 -20.86
N VAL A 240 31.47 19.25 -21.50
CA VAL A 240 32.74 18.51 -21.69
C VAL A 240 33.64 19.28 -22.66
N TYR A 241 33.11 19.76 -23.78
CA TYR A 241 33.86 20.54 -24.77
C TYR A 241 34.44 21.83 -24.20
N TRP A 242 33.72 22.50 -23.28
CA TRP A 242 34.20 23.69 -22.58
C TRP A 242 35.02 23.40 -21.31
N GLU A 243 35.32 22.14 -21.00
CA GLU A 243 36.06 21.74 -19.80
C GLU A 243 35.39 22.15 -18.47
N GLN A 244 34.06 22.27 -18.44
CA GLN A 244 33.27 22.77 -17.30
C GLN A 244 32.69 21.67 -16.41
N MET A 245 32.96 20.39 -16.72
CA MET A 245 32.42 19.27 -15.95
C MET A 245 32.68 19.33 -14.44
N PRO A 246 33.88 19.75 -13.95
CA PRO A 246 34.10 19.90 -12.51
C PRO A 246 33.11 20.89 -11.86
N GLN A 247 32.84 22.02 -12.53
CA GLN A 247 31.89 23.02 -12.04
C GLN A 247 30.45 22.49 -12.03
N VAL A 248 30.03 21.83 -13.11
CA VAL A 248 28.69 21.22 -13.20
C VAL A 248 28.50 20.18 -12.10
N LEU A 249 29.49 19.31 -11.86
CA LEU A 249 29.42 18.29 -10.82
C LEU A 249 29.40 18.90 -9.40
N ALA A 250 30.14 19.99 -9.17
CA ALA A 250 30.12 20.69 -7.88
C ALA A 250 28.74 21.30 -7.57
N ARG A 251 28.04 21.82 -8.59
CA ARG A 251 26.65 22.32 -8.46
C ARG A 251 25.65 21.19 -8.23
N LEU A 252 25.78 20.08 -8.97
CA LEU A 252 24.86 18.93 -8.87
C LEU A 252 24.98 18.19 -7.54
N PHE A 253 26.20 18.09 -6.99
CA PHE A 253 26.48 17.33 -5.77
C PHE A 253 27.17 18.23 -4.73
N PRO A 254 26.43 19.13 -4.06
CA PRO A 254 27.00 20.00 -3.04
C PRO A 254 27.30 19.20 -1.77
N PHE A 255 28.58 18.89 -1.54
CA PHE A 255 29.02 18.05 -0.40
C PHE A 255 28.97 18.75 0.97
N SER A 256 28.70 20.05 1.02
CA SER A 256 28.78 20.88 2.23
C SER A 256 27.55 20.81 3.16
N ARG A 257 26.79 19.71 3.13
CA ARG A 257 25.50 19.61 3.84
C ARG A 257 25.49 18.47 4.87
N GLY A 258 25.02 18.77 6.08
CA GLY A 258 24.94 17.82 7.21
C GLY A 258 23.84 16.75 7.06
N LEU A 259 23.82 15.78 7.99
CA LEU A 259 22.96 14.59 7.92
C LEU A 259 21.45 14.91 7.98
N CYS A 260 21.03 15.75 8.94
CA CYS A 260 19.65 16.20 9.09
C CYS A 260 19.54 17.71 8.86
N HIS A 261 18.46 18.14 8.21
CA HIS A 261 18.08 19.55 8.10
C HIS A 261 17.33 20.03 9.36
N ALA A 262 16.98 21.33 9.42
CA ALA A 262 16.14 21.91 10.48
C ALA A 262 14.77 21.21 10.63
N TYR A 263 14.18 20.79 9.51
CA TYR A 263 13.08 19.83 9.47
C TYR A 263 13.66 18.45 9.16
N TRP A 264 13.45 17.47 10.05
CA TRP A 264 13.97 16.12 9.84
C TRP A 264 13.10 15.41 8.82
N ALA A 265 13.67 15.06 7.67
CA ALA A 265 12.99 14.13 6.77
C ALA A 265 12.63 12.85 7.54
N PRO A 266 11.45 12.25 7.32
CA PRO A 266 10.94 11.13 8.12
C PRO A 266 11.65 9.81 7.79
N ASN A 267 12.96 9.75 8.02
CA ASN A 267 13.85 8.64 7.75
C ASN A 267 14.39 8.05 9.05
N LEU A 268 15.34 7.11 8.96
CA LEU A 268 15.91 6.46 10.14
C LEU A 268 16.67 7.47 11.04
N TRP A 269 17.26 8.50 10.44
CA TRP A 269 18.01 9.53 11.16
C TRP A 269 17.12 10.45 11.99
N ALA A 270 15.85 10.65 11.62
CA ALA A 270 14.88 11.33 12.47
C ALA A 270 14.60 10.55 13.77
N ILE A 271 14.46 9.22 13.68
CA ILE A 271 14.30 8.36 14.85
C ILE A 271 15.57 8.40 15.70
N TYR A 272 16.74 8.29 15.06
CA TYR A 272 18.05 8.36 15.72
C TYR A 272 18.23 9.67 16.49
N SER A 273 17.92 10.80 15.84
CA SER A 273 17.97 12.14 16.41
C SER A 273 17.01 12.29 17.60
N PHE A 274 15.78 11.77 17.46
CA PHE A 274 14.80 11.77 18.55
C PHE A 274 15.24 10.91 19.73
N SER A 275 15.84 9.74 19.48
CA SER A 275 16.40 8.89 20.52
C SER A 275 17.56 9.57 21.26
N ASP A 276 18.45 10.28 20.57
CA ASP A 276 19.51 11.08 21.20
C ASP A 276 18.92 12.11 22.19
N ARG A 277 17.83 12.80 21.81
CA ARG A 277 17.13 13.76 22.68
C ARG A 277 16.59 13.11 23.96
N ILE A 278 15.96 11.94 23.83
CA ILE A 278 15.45 11.18 24.99
C ILE A 278 16.62 10.75 25.89
N LEU A 279 17.71 10.28 25.29
CA LEU A 279 18.89 9.82 26.02
C LEU A 279 19.59 10.96 26.78
N ILE A 280 19.61 12.20 26.26
CA ILE A 280 20.11 13.36 26.99
C ILE A 280 19.33 13.55 28.30
N TYR A 281 18.00 13.41 28.27
CA TYR A 281 17.16 13.52 29.47
C TYR A 281 17.37 12.36 30.45
N LEU A 282 17.59 11.14 29.93
CA LEU A 282 17.82 9.93 30.74
C LEU A 282 19.26 9.78 31.23
N ALA A 283 20.22 10.49 30.65
CA ALA A 283 21.64 10.36 30.93
C ALA A 283 22.02 10.49 32.42
N PRO A 284 21.42 11.39 33.23
CA PRO A 284 21.69 11.46 34.67
C PRO A 284 21.30 10.18 35.42
N TYR A 285 20.24 9.50 34.99
CA TYR A 285 19.76 8.27 35.60
C TYR A 285 20.56 7.04 35.14
N LEU A 286 21.04 7.05 33.90
CA LEU A 286 21.75 5.93 33.26
C LEU A 286 23.28 6.06 33.34
N LYS A 287 23.82 7.13 33.92
CA LYS A 287 25.26 7.45 34.01
C LYS A 287 25.95 7.47 32.63
N LEU A 288 25.27 8.00 31.62
CA LEU A 288 25.81 8.14 30.26
C LEU A 288 26.65 9.41 30.15
N SER A 289 27.73 9.37 29.37
CA SER A 289 28.53 10.54 29.03
C SER A 289 27.79 11.42 28.01
N ILE A 290 27.72 12.73 28.26
CA ILE A 290 27.08 13.70 27.38
C ILE A 290 28.14 14.64 26.81
N ASN A 291 28.18 14.77 25.48
CA ASN A 291 28.94 15.81 24.82
C ASN A 291 28.16 17.14 24.89
N SER A 292 28.61 18.07 25.73
CA SER A 292 27.95 19.35 25.98
C SER A 292 27.84 20.24 24.74
N ASP A 293 28.81 20.16 23.83
CA ASP A 293 28.84 20.99 22.61
C ASP A 293 27.82 20.54 21.56
N ALA A 294 27.41 19.27 21.61
CA ALA A 294 26.44 18.67 20.70
C ALA A 294 24.99 18.77 21.20
N VAL A 295 24.77 19.22 22.45
CA VAL A 295 23.44 19.24 23.06
C VAL A 295 22.45 20.07 22.26
N ASN A 296 22.82 21.20 21.66
CA ASN A 296 21.89 21.98 20.85
C ASN A 296 21.97 21.69 19.35
N SER A 297 22.86 20.79 18.92
CA SER A 297 23.26 20.67 17.51
C SER A 297 22.09 20.42 16.57
N VAL A 298 21.21 19.49 16.94
CA VAL A 298 20.08 19.03 16.11
C VAL A 298 18.83 19.93 16.21
N THR A 299 18.82 20.88 17.16
CA THR A 299 17.66 21.77 17.43
C THR A 299 17.95 23.25 17.13
N ARG A 300 19.11 23.57 16.55
CA ARG A 300 19.51 24.94 16.20
C ARG A 300 18.70 25.54 15.05
N GLY A 301 17.97 24.72 14.29
CA GLY A 301 17.22 25.18 13.11
C GLY A 301 18.09 25.66 11.94
N LEU A 302 19.41 25.47 12.02
CA LEU A 302 20.38 25.88 11.00
C LEU A 302 20.80 24.67 10.14
N VAL A 303 21.08 24.94 8.87
CA VAL A 303 21.66 23.96 7.95
C VAL A 303 23.16 23.84 8.26
N GLY A 304 23.61 22.69 8.73
CA GLY A 304 25.02 22.46 9.09
C GLY A 304 25.28 21.04 9.59
N ASP A 305 26.53 20.76 9.96
CA ASP A 305 26.92 19.45 10.48
C ASP A 305 26.18 19.14 11.78
N THR A 306 25.42 18.05 11.76
CA THR A 306 24.72 17.52 12.92
C THR A 306 25.69 16.70 13.75
N SER A 307 25.73 17.00 15.04
CA SER A 307 26.47 16.23 16.04
C SER A 307 25.54 15.69 17.11
N PHE A 308 25.85 14.51 17.64
CA PHE A 308 25.03 13.80 18.62
C PHE A 308 25.62 13.90 20.03
N ALA A 309 24.77 14.08 21.03
CA ALA A 309 25.22 14.34 22.39
C ALA A 309 25.52 13.05 23.16
N VAL A 310 24.77 11.98 22.88
CA VAL A 310 24.92 10.66 23.53
C VAL A 310 25.19 9.57 22.51
N LEU A 311 24.51 9.62 21.36
CA LEU A 311 24.67 8.63 20.30
C LEU A 311 25.95 8.85 19.46
N PRO A 312 26.52 7.80 18.84
CA PRO A 312 27.66 7.94 17.94
C PRO A 312 27.41 8.84 16.73
N GLU A 313 28.47 9.51 16.26
CA GLU A 313 28.43 10.27 15.01
C GLU A 313 28.22 9.36 13.80
N VAL A 314 27.34 9.80 12.89
CA VAL A 314 27.04 9.09 11.64
C VAL A 314 27.81 9.78 10.53
N THR A 315 28.63 9.02 9.79
CA THR A 315 29.44 9.58 8.69
C THR A 315 28.81 9.31 7.32
N PRO A 316 29.11 10.13 6.28
CA PRO A 316 28.64 9.89 4.91
C PRO A 316 29.05 8.52 4.34
N ARG A 317 30.18 7.96 4.81
CA ARG A 317 30.63 6.63 4.40
C ARG A 317 29.73 5.53 4.97
N MET A 318 29.30 5.68 6.22
CA MET A 318 28.39 4.71 6.87
C MET A 318 27.02 4.71 6.19
N THR A 319 26.46 5.89 5.91
CA THR A 319 25.17 6.02 5.21
C THR A 319 25.22 5.40 3.81
N PHE A 320 26.32 5.61 3.07
CA PHE A 320 26.53 4.98 1.77
C PHE A 320 26.57 3.44 1.86
N ILE A 321 27.32 2.88 2.82
CA ILE A 321 27.41 1.43 3.03
C ILE A 321 26.04 0.85 3.41
N LEU A 322 25.31 1.50 4.33
CA LEU A 322 23.97 1.06 4.77
C LEU A 322 22.97 1.10 3.62
N THR A 323 23.00 2.17 2.81
CA THR A 323 22.14 2.30 1.63
C THR A 323 22.39 1.15 0.65
N LEU A 324 23.66 0.89 0.31
CA LEU A 324 24.02 -0.19 -0.61
C LEU A 324 23.63 -1.57 -0.05
N ALA A 325 23.92 -1.82 1.24
CA ALA A 325 23.57 -3.05 1.92
C ALA A 325 22.05 -3.31 1.89
N ALA A 326 21.23 -2.28 2.08
CA ALA A 326 19.78 -2.38 2.00
C ALA A 326 19.26 -2.63 0.57
N GLN A 327 19.96 -2.17 -0.47
CA GLN A 327 19.57 -2.38 -1.87
C GLN A 327 19.93 -3.78 -2.39
N ILE A 328 21.07 -4.35 -1.97
CA ILE A 328 21.61 -5.60 -2.51
C ILE A 328 20.60 -6.77 -2.53
N PRO A 329 19.86 -7.08 -1.44
CA PRO A 329 18.93 -8.21 -1.45
C PRO A 329 17.84 -8.10 -2.54
N ALA A 330 17.30 -6.89 -2.74
CA ALA A 330 16.29 -6.63 -3.76
C ALA A 330 16.88 -6.74 -5.17
N LEU A 331 18.08 -6.20 -5.39
CA LEU A 331 18.79 -6.27 -6.67
C LEU A 331 19.13 -7.71 -7.06
N LEU A 332 19.60 -8.52 -6.11
CA LEU A 332 19.87 -9.94 -6.33
C LEU A 332 18.59 -10.68 -6.72
N LYS A 333 17.49 -10.46 -5.98
CA LYS A 333 16.20 -11.06 -6.30
C LYS A 333 15.70 -10.67 -7.69
N LEU A 334 15.83 -9.40 -8.06
CA LEU A 334 15.46 -8.90 -9.40
C LEU A 334 16.30 -9.55 -10.50
N PHE A 335 17.62 -9.66 -10.28
CA PHE A 335 18.53 -10.24 -11.26
C PHE A 335 18.26 -11.74 -11.46
N LEU A 336 17.89 -12.46 -10.40
CA LEU A 336 17.54 -13.89 -10.47
C LEU A 336 16.13 -14.11 -11.06
N GLN A 337 15.17 -13.25 -10.72
CA GLN A 337 13.76 -13.35 -11.14
C GLN A 337 13.29 -12.05 -11.82
N PRO A 338 13.67 -11.81 -13.08
CA PRO A 338 13.43 -10.55 -13.76
C PRO A 338 11.99 -10.46 -14.29
N SER A 339 11.04 -10.12 -13.42
CA SER A 339 9.66 -9.80 -13.77
C SER A 339 9.40 -8.30 -13.64
N TRP A 340 8.37 -7.79 -14.32
CA TRP A 340 7.98 -6.38 -14.19
C TRP A 340 7.60 -6.03 -12.74
N ASP A 341 6.96 -6.96 -12.02
CA ASP A 341 6.59 -6.76 -10.62
C ASP A 341 7.80 -6.68 -9.70
N ASN A 342 8.77 -7.59 -9.87
CA ASN A 342 10.02 -7.54 -9.11
C ASN A 342 10.82 -6.29 -9.48
N PHE A 343 10.75 -5.83 -10.73
CA PHE A 343 11.40 -4.59 -11.16
C PHE A 343 10.82 -3.37 -10.43
N VAL A 344 9.49 -3.21 -10.43
CA VAL A 344 8.84 -2.09 -9.71
C VAL A 344 9.03 -2.21 -8.21
N ALA A 345 8.95 -3.42 -7.63
CA ALA A 345 9.23 -3.64 -6.22
C ALA A 345 10.68 -3.27 -5.85
N THR A 346 11.64 -3.61 -6.71
CA THR A 346 13.05 -3.27 -6.48
C THR A 346 13.31 -1.78 -6.67
N LEU A 347 12.63 -1.10 -7.60
CA LEU A 347 12.66 0.37 -7.69
C LEU A 347 12.18 1.00 -6.38
N THR A 348 11.05 0.54 -5.86
CA THR A 348 10.51 0.98 -4.57
C THR A 348 11.51 0.74 -3.44
N LEU A 349 12.12 -0.45 -3.35
CA LEU A 349 13.11 -0.78 -2.32
C LEU A 349 14.42 0.03 -2.46
N CYS A 350 14.85 0.33 -3.68
CA CYS A 350 15.98 1.23 -3.91
C CYS A 350 15.65 2.64 -3.42
N GLY A 351 14.45 3.14 -3.72
CA GLY A 351 13.94 4.39 -3.20
C GLY A 351 13.89 4.41 -1.67
N TYR A 352 13.36 3.36 -1.03
CA TYR A 352 13.37 3.24 0.43
C TYR A 352 14.77 3.28 1.01
N ALA A 353 15.70 2.50 0.46
CA ALA A 353 17.06 2.43 0.96
C ALA A 353 17.73 3.81 0.94
N SER A 354 17.60 4.53 -0.18
CA SER A 354 18.17 5.87 -0.32
C SER A 354 17.45 6.91 0.55
N PHE A 355 16.14 6.78 0.75
CA PHE A 355 15.38 7.69 1.61
C PHE A 355 15.68 7.46 3.10
N LEU A 356 15.76 6.20 3.54
CA LEU A 356 15.93 5.81 4.93
C LEU A 356 17.36 6.00 5.42
N PHE A 357 18.34 5.61 4.60
CA PHE A 357 19.75 5.54 4.98
C PHE A 357 20.62 6.57 4.25
N GLY A 358 20.07 7.38 3.35
CA GLY A 358 20.84 8.36 2.59
C GLY A 358 21.50 9.41 3.48
N TRP A 359 22.66 9.91 3.04
CA TRP A 359 23.22 11.15 3.56
C TRP A 359 22.39 12.31 2.99
N HIS A 360 21.90 13.19 3.85
CA HIS A 360 21.21 14.41 3.44
C HIS A 360 19.97 14.16 2.56
N VAL A 361 18.88 13.74 3.21
CA VAL A 361 17.60 13.46 2.54
C VAL A 361 16.58 14.52 2.93
N HIS A 362 15.83 15.01 1.95
CA HIS A 362 14.69 15.92 2.15
C HIS A 362 13.37 15.14 2.19
N GLU A 363 12.40 15.66 2.94
CA GLU A 363 11.03 15.14 3.03
C GLU A 363 10.38 14.94 1.65
N LYS A 364 10.62 15.87 0.70
CA LYS A 364 10.13 15.80 -0.69
C LYS A 364 10.54 14.51 -1.42
N ALA A 365 11.67 13.90 -1.04
CA ALA A 365 12.19 12.70 -1.69
C ALA A 365 11.34 11.45 -1.44
N ILE A 366 10.39 11.47 -0.49
CA ILE A 366 9.49 10.34 -0.21
C ILE A 366 8.65 9.93 -1.43
N LEU A 367 8.43 10.85 -2.38
CA LEU A 367 7.75 10.56 -3.63
C LEU A 367 8.49 9.55 -4.51
N LEU A 368 9.82 9.42 -4.39
CA LEU A 368 10.60 8.36 -5.04
C LEU A 368 10.20 6.95 -4.59
N VAL A 369 9.56 6.84 -3.41
CA VAL A 369 9.03 5.60 -2.86
C VAL A 369 7.54 5.46 -3.20
N ILE A 370 6.74 6.50 -2.91
CA ILE A 370 5.28 6.46 -3.06
C ILE A 370 4.86 6.17 -4.51
N VAL A 371 5.48 6.84 -5.48
CA VAL A 371 5.10 6.73 -6.89
C VAL A 371 5.26 5.29 -7.42
N PRO A 372 6.45 4.66 -7.39
CA PRO A 372 6.59 3.29 -7.85
C PRO A 372 5.81 2.28 -6.99
N PHE A 373 5.72 2.48 -5.67
CA PHE A 373 4.96 1.55 -4.82
C PHE A 373 3.46 1.56 -5.16
N SER A 374 2.89 2.74 -5.45
CA SER A 374 1.48 2.86 -5.84
C SER A 374 1.12 1.96 -7.03
N LEU A 375 2.03 1.78 -8.00
CA LEU A 375 1.81 0.96 -9.20
C LEU A 375 1.60 -0.55 -8.92
N ILE A 376 2.06 -1.04 -7.77
CA ILE A 376 1.93 -2.45 -7.35
C ILE A 376 1.11 -2.63 -6.07
N ALA A 377 0.70 -1.54 -5.39
CA ALA A 377 0.03 -1.57 -4.09
C ALA A 377 -1.25 -2.43 -4.10
N LEU A 378 -2.01 -2.45 -5.21
CA LEU A 378 -3.26 -3.19 -5.34
C LEU A 378 -3.13 -4.59 -5.95
N LYS A 379 -1.91 -5.08 -6.18
CA LYS A 379 -1.73 -6.45 -6.72
C LYS A 379 -2.02 -7.53 -5.69
N ASP A 380 -1.76 -7.25 -4.42
CA ASP A 380 -1.87 -8.20 -3.32
C ASP A 380 -2.14 -7.42 -2.04
N ARG A 381 -3.03 -7.93 -1.17
CA ARG A 381 -3.33 -7.33 0.14
C ARG A 381 -2.07 -7.02 0.94
N ARG A 382 -1.03 -7.87 0.85
CA ARG A 382 0.28 -7.67 1.50
C ARG A 382 0.96 -6.37 1.10
N TYR A 383 0.98 -6.07 -0.20
CA TYR A 383 1.52 -4.80 -0.69
C TYR A 383 0.70 -3.62 -0.21
N PHE A 384 -0.63 -3.73 -0.21
CA PHE A 384 -1.49 -2.66 0.29
C PHE A 384 -1.32 -2.40 1.79
N GLY A 385 -1.19 -3.45 2.62
CA GLY A 385 -0.94 -3.28 4.05
C GLY A 385 0.39 -2.61 4.35
N ALA A 386 1.43 -2.93 3.58
CA ALA A 386 2.70 -2.21 3.67
C ALA A 386 2.58 -0.77 3.14
N PHE A 387 1.80 -0.52 2.08
CA PHE A 387 1.62 0.80 1.48
C PHE A 387 0.82 1.76 2.38
N ARG A 388 -0.16 1.28 3.15
CA ARG A 388 -1.02 2.10 4.02
C ARG A 388 -0.27 3.07 4.95
N PRO A 389 0.65 2.60 5.82
CA PRO A 389 1.38 3.50 6.71
C PRO A 389 2.28 4.46 5.95
N LEU A 390 2.84 4.06 4.79
CA LEU A 390 3.58 4.97 3.92
C LEU A 390 2.68 6.06 3.33
N ALA A 391 1.48 5.73 2.87
CA ALA A 391 0.56 6.70 2.31
C ALA A 391 0.20 7.78 3.34
N VAL A 392 -0.02 7.40 4.61
CA VAL A 392 -0.26 8.37 5.69
C VAL A 392 1.02 9.16 6.00
N ALA A 393 2.11 8.47 6.33
CA ALA A 393 3.38 9.10 6.74
C ALA A 393 3.94 10.05 5.68
N GLY A 394 3.98 9.59 4.43
CA GLY A 394 4.58 10.32 3.33
C GLY A 394 3.82 11.59 2.96
N HIS A 395 2.49 11.61 3.06
CA HIS A 395 1.72 12.84 2.81
C HIS A 395 1.73 13.79 4.00
N VAL A 396 1.58 13.27 5.24
CA VAL A 396 1.59 14.11 6.45
C VAL A 396 2.96 14.76 6.68
N SER A 397 4.06 14.07 6.34
CA SER A 397 5.41 14.64 6.43
C SER A 397 5.68 15.83 5.52
N LEU A 398 4.81 16.11 4.54
CA LEU A 398 4.94 17.28 3.67
C LEU A 398 4.24 18.51 4.24
N PHE A 399 3.44 18.37 5.31
CA PHE A 399 2.67 19.48 5.85
C PHE A 399 3.53 20.63 6.37
N PRO A 400 4.70 20.39 6.98
CA PRO A 400 5.60 21.46 7.39
C PRO A 400 6.15 22.33 6.27
N LEU A 401 6.11 21.88 5.00
CA LEU A 401 6.52 22.69 3.84
C LEU A 401 5.62 23.90 3.60
N ILE A 402 4.38 23.85 4.08
CA ILE A 402 3.41 24.94 3.97
C ILE A 402 3.07 25.37 5.38
N PHE A 403 3.80 26.32 5.95
CA PHE A 403 3.61 26.78 7.33
C PHE A 403 2.54 27.88 7.47
N THR A 404 2.03 28.39 6.35
CA THR A 404 1.04 29.47 6.30
C THR A 404 -0.35 29.03 6.76
N VAL A 405 -1.06 29.93 7.45
CA VAL A 405 -2.38 29.65 8.05
C VAL A 405 -3.48 29.55 6.98
N GLN A 406 -3.36 30.31 5.89
CA GLN A 406 -4.37 30.40 4.83
C GLN A 406 -4.48 29.09 4.02
N GLU A 407 -3.35 28.44 3.75
CA GLU A 407 -3.28 27.17 3.01
C GLU A 407 -3.53 25.95 3.89
N PHE A 408 -3.59 26.14 5.22
CA PHE A 408 -3.81 25.04 6.18
C PHE A 408 -5.07 24.22 5.91
N PRO A 409 -6.26 24.82 5.67
CA PRO A 409 -7.47 24.06 5.36
C PRO A 409 -7.32 23.28 4.05
N VAL A 410 -6.70 23.88 3.04
CA VAL A 410 -6.52 23.25 1.72
C VAL A 410 -5.63 22.01 1.87
N LYS A 411 -4.44 22.12 2.45
CA LYS A 411 -3.53 20.97 2.58
C LYS A 411 -4.13 19.86 3.47
N THR A 412 -4.81 20.24 4.55
CA THR A 412 -5.33 19.27 5.53
C THR A 412 -6.58 18.57 5.02
N VAL A 413 -7.61 19.33 4.62
CA VAL A 413 -8.90 18.77 4.18
C VAL A 413 -8.72 17.97 2.89
N TYR A 414 -7.94 18.48 1.92
CA TYR A 414 -7.68 17.76 0.68
C TYR A 414 -6.95 16.43 0.93
N THR A 415 -5.91 16.44 1.77
CA THR A 415 -5.17 15.22 2.12
C THR A 415 -6.04 14.22 2.87
N LEU A 416 -6.86 14.66 3.83
CA LEU A 416 -7.76 13.78 4.57
C LEU A 416 -8.81 13.15 3.65
N ILE A 417 -9.46 13.93 2.79
CA ILE A 417 -10.43 13.43 1.82
C ILE A 417 -9.75 12.42 0.90
N TRP A 418 -8.57 12.74 0.37
CA TRP A 418 -7.82 11.84 -0.49
C TRP A 418 -7.47 10.53 0.23
N LEU A 419 -6.94 10.59 1.45
CA LEU A 419 -6.58 9.41 2.24
C LEU A 419 -7.81 8.54 2.50
N ILE A 420 -8.94 9.13 2.91
CA ILE A 420 -10.18 8.39 3.18
C ILE A 420 -10.68 7.73 1.89
N VAL A 421 -10.85 8.50 0.82
CA VAL A 421 -11.41 8.00 -0.44
C VAL A 421 -10.54 6.89 -1.03
N PHE A 422 -9.23 7.12 -1.15
CA PHE A 422 -8.35 6.16 -1.82
C PHE A 422 -7.99 4.98 -0.93
N LEU A 423 -7.77 5.13 0.38
CA LEU A 423 -7.50 3.96 1.22
C LEU A 423 -8.74 3.07 1.37
N LEU A 424 -9.95 3.62 1.42
CA LEU A 424 -11.18 2.81 1.41
C LEU A 424 -11.43 2.15 0.04
N THR A 425 -11.19 2.88 -1.05
CA THR A 425 -11.32 2.32 -2.40
C THR A 425 -10.31 1.21 -2.63
N PHE A 426 -9.06 1.40 -2.20
CA PHE A 426 -7.99 0.43 -2.31
C PHE A 426 -8.29 -0.83 -1.50
N ASP A 427 -8.84 -0.68 -0.29
CA ASP A 427 -9.27 -1.80 0.55
C ASP A 427 -10.34 -2.67 -0.14
N LYS A 428 -11.27 -2.05 -0.88
CA LYS A 428 -12.32 -2.78 -1.62
C LYS A 428 -11.82 -3.44 -2.90
N LEU A 429 -10.77 -2.90 -3.52
CA LEU A 429 -10.28 -3.34 -4.84
C LEU A 429 -9.13 -4.34 -4.77
N VAL A 430 -8.41 -4.37 -3.65
CA VAL A 430 -7.26 -5.26 -3.48
C VAL A 430 -7.73 -6.71 -3.28
N PRO A 431 -7.20 -7.69 -4.03
CA PRO A 431 -7.58 -9.08 -3.89
C PRO A 431 -7.06 -9.68 -2.57
N ALA A 432 -7.66 -10.79 -2.14
CA ALA A 432 -7.16 -11.59 -1.03
C ALA A 432 -5.75 -12.12 -1.32
N SER A 433 -4.92 -12.27 -0.29
CA SER A 433 -3.57 -12.83 -0.44
C SER A 433 -3.63 -14.35 -0.42
N GLU A 434 -3.12 -15.01 -1.46
CA GLU A 434 -2.95 -16.48 -1.49
C GLU A 434 -1.91 -16.99 -0.48
N LYS A 435 -1.07 -16.09 0.07
CA LYS A 435 0.01 -16.42 0.99
C LYS A 435 -0.32 -15.98 2.42
N PRO A 436 0.05 -16.77 3.44
CA PRO A 436 -0.15 -16.43 4.85
C PRO A 436 0.57 -15.12 5.20
N ARG A 437 0.05 -14.44 6.22
CA ARG A 437 0.44 -13.09 6.63
C ARG A 437 0.88 -13.10 8.08
N VAL A 438 1.88 -12.29 8.44
CA VAL A 438 2.15 -11.99 9.85
C VAL A 438 1.10 -11.00 10.35
N PHE A 439 0.29 -11.43 11.29
CA PHE A 439 -0.78 -10.69 11.96
C PHE A 439 -0.25 -9.52 12.81
N LEU A 440 1.00 -9.60 13.27
CA LEU A 440 1.60 -8.62 14.18
C LEU A 440 1.64 -7.18 13.67
N LEU A 441 1.62 -6.89 12.36
CA LEU A 441 1.78 -5.50 11.87
C LEU A 441 0.47 -4.79 11.48
N ASP A 442 -0.62 -5.52 11.19
CA ASP A 442 -1.87 -4.91 10.74
C ASP A 442 -2.56 -4.10 11.87
N ARG A 443 -2.58 -4.63 13.11
CA ARG A 443 -3.14 -3.90 14.27
C ARG A 443 -2.34 -2.65 14.60
N PHE A 444 -1.01 -2.73 14.52
CA PHE A 444 -0.15 -1.56 14.71
C PHE A 444 -0.33 -0.55 13.58
N SER A 445 -0.55 -0.98 12.34
CA SER A 445 -0.84 -0.06 11.23
C SER A 445 -2.16 0.68 11.42
N LEU A 446 -3.20 0.03 11.97
CA LEU A 446 -4.47 0.67 12.28
C LEU A 446 -4.30 1.68 13.43
N LEU A 447 -3.66 1.28 14.52
CA LEU A 447 -3.37 2.17 15.65
C LEU A 447 -2.50 3.36 15.21
N TYR A 448 -1.45 3.10 14.44
CA TYR A 448 -0.60 4.13 13.84
C TYR A 448 -1.44 5.13 13.06
N THR A 449 -2.29 4.67 12.15
CA THR A 449 -3.15 5.54 11.33
C THR A 449 -4.11 6.35 12.20
N ALA A 450 -4.68 5.75 13.25
CA ALA A 450 -5.56 6.43 14.18
C ALA A 450 -4.84 7.54 14.97
N LEU A 451 -3.57 7.32 15.34
CA LEU A 451 -2.73 8.31 16.04
C LEU A 451 -2.30 9.49 15.16
N ALA A 452 -2.41 9.40 13.83
CA ALA A 452 -2.14 10.52 12.93
C ALA A 452 -3.04 11.73 13.23
N VAL A 453 -4.32 11.47 13.51
CA VAL A 453 -5.34 12.50 13.74
C VAL A 453 -5.04 13.36 14.98
N PRO A 454 -4.88 12.79 16.19
CA PRO A 454 -4.56 13.60 17.36
C PRO A 454 -3.19 14.29 17.24
N LEU A 455 -2.21 13.66 16.57
CA LEU A 455 -0.93 14.32 16.30
C LEU A 455 -1.10 15.54 15.40
N MET A 456 -1.88 15.45 14.33
CA MET A 456 -2.17 16.57 13.45
C MET A 456 -2.90 17.70 14.18
N VAL A 457 -3.89 17.37 15.02
CA VAL A 457 -4.60 18.35 15.84
C VAL A 457 -3.63 19.04 16.81
N TYR A 458 -2.75 18.30 17.46
CA TYR A 458 -1.73 18.87 18.34
C TYR A 458 -0.78 19.81 17.59
N THR A 459 -0.14 19.29 16.52
CA THR A 459 0.92 20.00 15.79
C THR A 459 0.41 21.23 15.04
N SER A 460 -0.85 21.20 14.60
CA SER A 460 -1.39 22.26 13.74
C SER A 460 -2.27 23.28 14.46
N LEU A 461 -2.92 22.90 15.56
CA LEU A 461 -3.88 23.76 16.26
C LEU A 461 -3.46 24.00 17.71
N LEU A 462 -3.28 22.92 18.49
CA LEU A 462 -3.15 23.04 19.94
C LEU A 462 -1.78 23.58 20.39
N HIS A 463 -0.69 23.25 19.68
CA HIS A 463 0.65 23.65 20.12
C HIS A 463 0.79 25.17 20.22
N HIS A 464 0.40 25.90 19.17
CA HIS A 464 0.46 27.36 19.17
C HIS A 464 -0.48 27.97 20.22
N MET A 465 -1.67 27.38 20.44
CA MET A 465 -2.61 27.84 21.46
C MET A 465 -2.09 27.67 22.90
N ILE A 466 -1.34 26.60 23.18
CA ILE A 466 -0.87 26.26 24.53
C ILE A 466 0.50 26.91 24.83
N PHE A 467 1.43 26.84 23.88
CA PHE A 467 2.83 27.22 24.10
C PHE A 467 3.24 28.53 23.40
N GLY A 468 2.39 29.09 22.53
CA GLY A 468 2.71 30.29 21.76
C GLY A 468 3.95 30.07 20.87
N ALA A 469 4.96 30.92 21.01
CA ALA A 469 6.25 30.80 20.33
C ALA A 469 7.27 29.92 21.08
N LYS A 470 6.94 29.39 22.27
CA LYS A 470 7.84 28.50 23.01
C LYS A 470 7.84 27.12 22.35
N TYR A 471 9.02 26.51 22.25
CA TYR A 471 9.20 25.15 21.68
C TYR A 471 8.77 25.00 20.21
N GLU A 472 9.04 26.02 19.38
CA GLU A 472 8.66 26.08 17.96
C GLU A 472 9.05 24.83 17.14
N PHE A 473 10.17 24.16 17.47
CA PHE A 473 10.61 22.95 16.76
C PHE A 473 9.97 21.65 17.25
N LEU A 474 9.20 21.67 18.35
CA LEU A 474 8.60 20.46 18.93
C LEU A 474 7.54 19.82 18.03
N PRO A 475 6.62 20.57 17.38
CA PRO A 475 5.69 20.00 16.40
C PRO A 475 6.40 19.36 15.20
N LEU A 476 7.47 20.01 14.72
CA LEU A 476 8.29 19.53 13.62
C LEU A 476 8.96 18.20 13.99
N MET A 477 9.56 18.13 15.17
CA MET A 477 10.17 16.92 15.70
C MET A 477 9.16 15.77 15.81
N PHE A 478 8.00 15.99 16.43
CA PHE A 478 7.00 14.92 16.57
C PHE A 478 6.44 14.46 15.23
N THR A 479 6.17 15.38 14.30
CA THR A 479 5.71 15.02 12.95
C THR A 479 6.74 14.14 12.24
N SER A 480 8.01 14.55 12.31
CA SER A 480 9.12 13.83 11.66
C SER A 480 9.32 12.43 12.25
N SER A 481 9.39 12.32 13.57
CA SER A 481 9.59 11.04 14.26
C SER A 481 8.41 10.08 14.07
N TYR A 482 7.17 10.59 14.15
CA TYR A 482 5.98 9.79 13.90
C TYR A 482 5.95 9.28 12.45
N CYS A 483 6.16 10.15 11.47
CA CYS A 483 6.16 9.76 10.07
C CYS A 483 7.31 8.77 9.78
N ALA A 484 8.48 8.94 10.41
CA ALA A 484 9.60 8.02 10.25
C ALA A 484 9.25 6.59 10.70
N ILE A 485 8.51 6.44 11.80
CA ILE A 485 8.01 5.12 12.25
C ILE A 485 7.12 4.50 11.17
N GLY A 486 6.23 5.28 10.55
CA GLY A 486 5.38 4.79 9.46
C GLY A 486 6.17 4.37 8.21
N VAL A 487 7.17 5.16 7.80
CA VAL A 487 8.02 4.84 6.64
C VAL A 487 8.86 3.58 6.91
N VAL A 488 9.48 3.47 8.10
CA VAL A 488 10.27 2.29 8.50
C VAL A 488 9.39 1.05 8.62
N GLY A 489 8.22 1.17 9.27
CA GLY A 489 7.27 0.07 9.40
C GLY A 489 6.76 -0.42 8.04
N SER A 490 6.52 0.50 7.12
CA SER A 490 6.18 0.19 5.73
C SER A 490 7.31 -0.54 5.00
N TRP A 491 8.54 -0.04 5.12
CA TRP A 491 9.73 -0.66 4.52
C TRP A 491 9.97 -2.08 5.03
N LEU A 492 9.89 -2.31 6.34
CA LEU A 492 10.04 -3.63 6.94
C LEU A 492 8.93 -4.58 6.45
N SER A 493 7.68 -4.11 6.44
CA SER A 493 6.53 -4.88 5.97
C SER A 493 6.65 -5.26 4.48
N PHE A 494 7.26 -4.40 3.67
CA PHE A 494 7.46 -4.64 2.25
C PHE A 494 8.70 -5.52 1.95
N SER A 495 9.76 -5.35 2.74
CA SER A 495 11.05 -6.03 2.55
C SER A 495 11.04 -7.46 3.05
N VAL A 496 10.39 -7.71 4.19
CA VAL A 496 10.27 -9.04 4.75
C VAL A 496 9.10 -9.72 4.02
N GLN A 497 9.37 -10.85 3.34
CA GLN A 497 8.32 -11.84 3.13
C GLN A 497 7.96 -12.32 4.53
N ALA A 498 7.05 -11.59 5.17
CA ALA A 498 6.64 -11.84 6.53
C ALA A 498 6.32 -13.33 6.62
N GLY A 499 7.06 -14.05 7.49
CA GLY A 499 6.88 -15.48 7.70
C GLY A 499 5.41 -15.79 7.95
N SER A 500 4.99 -17.02 7.73
CA SER A 500 3.65 -17.40 8.14
C SER A 500 3.56 -17.27 9.67
N ASP A 501 2.78 -16.33 10.18
CA ASP A 501 1.89 -16.76 11.26
C ASP A 501 1.02 -17.83 10.59
N ALA A 502 0.72 -18.93 11.29
CA ALA A 502 -0.03 -20.06 10.72
C ALA A 502 -1.45 -19.70 10.20
N GLY A 503 -1.80 -18.41 10.08
CA GLY A 503 -3.01 -17.90 9.46
C GLY A 503 -2.82 -17.50 7.98
N ASN A 504 -3.80 -17.86 7.15
CA ASN A 504 -3.80 -17.72 5.69
C ASN A 504 -4.18 -16.32 5.15
N GLY A 505 -4.17 -15.26 5.99
CA GLY A 505 -4.50 -13.90 5.55
C GLY A 505 -5.95 -13.72 5.05
N GLY A 506 -6.87 -14.58 5.48
CA GLY A 506 -8.28 -14.56 5.09
C GLY A 506 -8.57 -15.32 3.79
N TYR A 507 -7.64 -16.13 3.28
CA TYR A 507 -7.83 -16.99 2.11
C TYR A 507 -8.29 -18.39 2.51
N LEU A 508 -9.57 -18.69 2.32
CA LEU A 508 -10.21 -19.92 2.80
C LEU A 508 -10.10 -21.08 1.81
N ALA A 509 -10.14 -20.80 0.50
CA ALA A 509 -10.17 -21.81 -0.54
C ALA A 509 -8.89 -22.69 -0.53
N GLY A 510 -9.06 -24.01 -0.40
CA GLY A 510 -7.94 -24.94 -0.41
C GLY A 510 -7.05 -24.89 0.85
N GLN A 511 -7.52 -24.26 1.93
CA GLN A 511 -6.78 -24.14 3.20
C GLN A 511 -7.64 -24.66 4.35
N TRP A 512 -7.03 -25.40 5.28
CA TRP A 512 -7.69 -25.78 6.52
C TRP A 512 -8.03 -24.53 7.35
N PRO A 513 -9.29 -24.38 7.82
CA PRO A 513 -9.57 -23.35 8.80
C PRO A 513 -8.79 -23.65 10.08
N THR A 514 -8.36 -22.59 10.76
CA THR A 514 -7.55 -22.69 11.97
C THR A 514 -8.18 -21.87 13.08
N PHE A 515 -8.14 -22.38 14.30
CA PHE A 515 -8.49 -21.63 15.49
C PHE A 515 -7.49 -20.51 15.76
N TRP A 516 -7.83 -19.53 16.60
CA TRP A 516 -6.97 -18.37 16.88
C TRP A 516 -5.59 -18.72 17.45
N ALA A 517 -5.47 -19.90 18.08
CA ALA A 517 -4.21 -20.44 18.59
C ALA A 517 -3.41 -21.25 17.54
N GLY A 518 -3.87 -21.29 16.28
CA GLY A 518 -3.19 -21.97 15.16
C GLY A 518 -3.53 -23.45 15.00
N ALA A 519 -4.41 -24.01 15.84
CA ALA A 519 -4.87 -25.39 15.69
C ALA A 519 -5.75 -25.54 14.45
N VAL A 520 -5.44 -26.51 13.59
CA VAL A 520 -6.29 -26.86 12.44
C VAL A 520 -7.63 -27.37 12.95
N THR A 521 -8.70 -26.77 12.44
CA THR A 521 -10.06 -27.29 12.57
C THR A 521 -10.35 -28.04 11.26
N GLY A 522 -10.45 -29.38 11.30
CA GLY A 522 -10.64 -30.19 10.10
C GLY A 522 -12.03 -30.03 9.47
N TRP A 523 -12.29 -28.86 8.89
CA TRP A 523 -13.54 -28.50 8.25
C TRP A 523 -13.28 -28.34 6.75
N THR A 524 -13.95 -29.18 5.95
CA THR A 524 -13.85 -29.20 4.49
C THR A 524 -15.13 -28.67 3.86
N GLY A 525 -14.98 -27.95 2.75
CA GLY A 525 -16.05 -27.47 1.90
C GLY A 525 -15.74 -27.76 0.44
N LEU A 526 -16.66 -28.45 -0.25
CA LEU A 526 -16.62 -28.70 -1.69
C LEU A 526 -17.84 -28.09 -2.37
N ILE A 527 -17.66 -27.66 -3.62
CA ILE A 527 -18.75 -27.24 -4.51
C ILE A 527 -18.59 -27.96 -5.84
N ARG A 528 -19.65 -28.56 -6.36
CA ARG A 528 -19.70 -29.14 -7.70
C ARG A 528 -20.52 -28.24 -8.60
N VAL A 529 -19.94 -27.79 -9.71
CA VAL A 529 -20.60 -27.00 -10.76
C VAL A 529 -20.46 -27.75 -12.08
N ASP A 530 -21.58 -28.08 -12.72
CA ASP A 530 -21.63 -28.80 -14.01
C ASP A 530 -20.71 -30.03 -14.06
N ASN A 531 -20.82 -30.85 -13.01
CA ASN A 531 -20.07 -32.11 -12.83
C ASN A 531 -18.56 -31.96 -12.53
N ALA A 532 -18.05 -30.73 -12.35
CA ALA A 532 -16.68 -30.48 -11.88
C ALA A 532 -16.68 -30.04 -10.40
N THR A 533 -15.85 -30.67 -9.56
CA THR A 533 -15.79 -30.42 -8.12
C THR A 533 -14.58 -29.56 -7.74
N TYR A 534 -14.84 -28.52 -6.96
CA TYR A 534 -13.87 -27.53 -6.47
C TYR A 534 -13.89 -27.44 -4.95
N ILE A 535 -12.74 -27.14 -4.36
CA ILE A 535 -12.55 -26.91 -2.93
C ILE A 535 -12.77 -25.44 -2.62
N TRP A 536 -13.68 -25.14 -1.69
CA TRP A 536 -13.91 -23.79 -1.18
C TRP A 536 -13.45 -23.60 0.26
N MET A 537 -13.19 -24.69 1.00
CA MET A 537 -12.62 -24.68 2.35
C MET A 537 -11.97 -26.03 2.66
N GLY A 538 -10.90 -26.05 3.45
CA GLY A 538 -10.16 -27.27 3.76
C GLY A 538 -9.20 -27.70 2.64
N GLN A 539 -8.53 -28.83 2.83
CA GLN A 539 -7.61 -29.40 1.84
C GLN A 539 -7.77 -30.93 1.77
N PRO A 540 -8.91 -31.43 1.27
CA PRO A 540 -9.16 -32.87 1.13
C PRO A 540 -8.23 -33.50 0.07
N THR A 541 -7.96 -34.80 0.19
CA THR A 541 -7.03 -35.52 -0.71
C THR A 541 -7.64 -35.90 -2.05
N GLN A 542 -8.96 -35.82 -2.20
CA GLN A 542 -9.71 -36.33 -3.35
C GLN A 542 -9.70 -35.39 -4.57
N THR A 543 -9.39 -34.10 -4.40
CA THR A 543 -9.27 -33.12 -5.48
C THR A 543 -8.26 -32.04 -5.09
N SER A 544 -7.58 -31.43 -6.06
CA SER A 544 -6.67 -30.29 -5.85
C SER A 544 -7.17 -29.01 -6.51
N LEU A 545 -8.35 -29.03 -7.11
CA LEU A 545 -8.95 -27.88 -7.77
C LEU A 545 -9.65 -27.03 -6.72
N SER A 546 -9.21 -25.79 -6.50
CA SER A 546 -9.84 -24.85 -5.59
C SER A 546 -10.58 -23.76 -6.35
N VAL A 547 -11.63 -23.22 -5.72
CA VAL A 547 -12.32 -22.02 -6.23
C VAL A 547 -11.39 -20.81 -6.15
N ASN A 548 -11.66 -19.80 -6.97
CA ASN A 548 -10.92 -18.55 -6.94
C ASN A 548 -11.57 -17.59 -5.93
N GLN A 549 -11.00 -17.42 -4.73
CA GLN A 549 -11.55 -16.48 -3.76
C GLN A 549 -11.23 -15.03 -4.16
N THR A 550 -12.27 -14.27 -4.52
CA THR A 550 -12.14 -12.91 -5.03
C THR A 550 -12.18 -11.84 -3.94
N ALA A 551 -12.85 -12.10 -2.81
CA ALA A 551 -12.96 -11.16 -1.70
C ALA A 551 -13.18 -11.86 -0.35
N PHE A 552 -12.92 -11.13 0.74
CA PHE A 552 -13.36 -11.49 2.08
C PHE A 552 -13.69 -10.22 2.89
N GLU A 553 -14.58 -10.33 3.86
CA GLU A 553 -14.99 -9.25 4.77
C GLU A 553 -15.11 -9.82 6.19
N TYR A 554 -14.53 -9.15 7.18
CA TYR A 554 -14.64 -9.52 8.60
C TYR A 554 -15.22 -8.36 9.41
N THR A 555 -16.19 -8.67 10.27
CA THR A 555 -16.65 -7.83 11.38
C THR A 555 -16.41 -8.58 12.68
N SER A 556 -16.75 -7.96 13.82
CA SER A 556 -16.67 -8.63 15.12
C SER A 556 -17.54 -9.89 15.22
N THR A 557 -18.60 -9.99 14.42
CA THR A 557 -19.58 -11.08 14.48
C THR A 557 -19.77 -11.81 13.16
N ARG A 558 -19.14 -11.37 12.06
CA ARG A 558 -19.40 -11.91 10.72
C ARG A 558 -18.12 -12.07 9.91
N SER A 559 -17.97 -13.20 9.24
CA SER A 559 -16.89 -13.47 8.27
C SER A 559 -17.51 -13.86 6.95
N THR A 560 -17.35 -13.07 5.90
CA THR A 560 -17.93 -13.33 4.58
C THR A 560 -16.80 -13.55 3.57
N PHE A 561 -16.89 -14.59 2.76
CA PHE A 561 -15.96 -14.92 1.69
C PHE A 561 -16.71 -14.94 0.36
N THR A 562 -16.15 -14.32 -0.68
CA THR A 562 -16.72 -14.33 -2.03
C THR A 562 -15.78 -15.05 -2.97
N MET A 563 -16.33 -15.97 -3.75
CA MET A 563 -15.61 -16.93 -4.57
C MET A 563 -16.19 -16.97 -5.97
N ASP A 564 -15.32 -17.04 -6.96
CA ASP A 564 -15.63 -17.21 -8.37
C ASP A 564 -15.24 -18.61 -8.83
N ILE A 565 -16.17 -19.28 -9.52
CA ILE A 565 -15.98 -20.59 -10.11
C ILE A 565 -16.00 -20.43 -11.63
N LEU A 566 -14.80 -20.37 -12.22
CA LEU A 566 -14.54 -20.27 -13.66
C LEU A 566 -15.28 -19.13 -14.39
N GLY A 567 -15.62 -18.03 -13.70
CA GLY A 567 -16.42 -16.95 -14.28
C GLY A 567 -17.85 -17.36 -14.67
N GLN A 568 -18.34 -18.48 -14.13
CA GLN A 568 -19.68 -19.04 -14.41
C GLN A 568 -20.61 -18.86 -13.22
N VAL A 569 -20.13 -19.22 -12.02
CA VAL A 569 -20.90 -19.16 -10.76
C VAL A 569 -20.13 -18.37 -9.72
N GLN A 570 -20.82 -17.46 -9.02
CA GLN A 570 -20.33 -16.81 -7.81
C GLN A 570 -20.94 -17.49 -6.59
N MET A 571 -20.10 -17.77 -5.59
CA MET A 571 -20.50 -18.28 -4.29
C MET A 571 -20.06 -17.32 -3.20
N LYS A 572 -20.96 -17.01 -2.26
CA LYS A 572 -20.67 -16.19 -1.10
C LYS A 572 -20.99 -16.97 0.17
N ILE A 573 -20.02 -17.11 1.05
CA ILE A 573 -20.16 -17.86 2.31
C ILE A 573 -20.03 -16.88 3.46
N THR A 574 -21.02 -16.84 4.35
CA THR A 574 -21.04 -15.97 5.52
C THR A 574 -21.10 -16.83 6.78
N PHE A 575 -20.05 -16.76 7.60
CA PHE A 575 -20.04 -17.26 8.97
C PHE A 575 -20.49 -16.15 9.90
N LEU A 576 -21.55 -16.37 10.67
CA LEU A 576 -22.08 -15.42 11.63
C LEU A 576 -21.97 -16.01 13.04
N SER A 577 -21.42 -15.26 13.98
CA SER A 577 -21.46 -15.52 15.41
C SER A 577 -22.53 -14.60 16.01
N PRO A 578 -23.78 -15.07 16.13
CA PRO A 578 -24.89 -14.25 16.60
C PRO A 578 -24.72 -13.88 18.07
N VAL A 579 -25.16 -12.67 18.42
CA VAL A 579 -25.29 -12.21 19.81
C VAL A 579 -26.77 -12.19 20.14
N ALA A 580 -27.20 -13.00 21.10
CA ALA A 580 -28.59 -13.13 21.52
C ALA A 580 -28.75 -12.53 22.94
N PRO A 581 -28.82 -11.19 23.07
CA PRO A 581 -28.70 -10.50 24.36
C PRO A 581 -29.78 -10.90 25.37
N ASP A 582 -30.97 -11.27 24.90
CA ASP A 582 -32.12 -11.64 25.75
C ASP A 582 -32.24 -13.16 25.99
N ASP A 583 -31.37 -13.97 25.39
CA ASP A 583 -31.37 -15.44 25.52
C ASP A 583 -30.00 -15.90 26.03
N LEU A 584 -29.87 -15.92 27.37
CA LEU A 584 -28.64 -16.29 28.08
C LEU A 584 -28.22 -17.73 27.79
N LEU A 585 -29.18 -18.63 27.56
CA LEU A 585 -28.90 -20.02 27.20
C LEU A 585 -28.23 -20.08 25.83
N ARG A 586 -28.81 -19.43 24.81
CA ARG A 586 -28.17 -19.35 23.49
C ARG A 586 -26.84 -18.64 23.53
N SER A 587 -26.73 -17.55 24.29
CA SER A 587 -25.46 -16.82 24.46
C SER A 587 -24.37 -17.63 25.20
N SER A 588 -24.75 -18.64 25.99
CA SER A 588 -23.81 -19.54 26.65
C SER A 588 -23.33 -20.70 25.76
N LEU A 589 -23.99 -20.95 24.62
CA LEU A 589 -23.61 -21.99 23.69
C LEU A 589 -22.60 -21.43 22.68
N PRO A 590 -21.47 -22.09 22.41
CA PRO A 590 -20.61 -21.72 21.31
C PRO A 590 -21.29 -22.16 20.00
N TYR A 591 -21.89 -21.22 19.27
CA TYR A 591 -22.49 -21.51 17.96
C TYR A 591 -22.18 -20.49 16.87
N SER A 592 -22.10 -20.98 15.64
CA SER A 592 -21.95 -20.16 14.44
C SER A 592 -22.94 -20.59 13.38
N HIS A 593 -23.53 -19.62 12.70
CA HIS A 593 -24.30 -19.84 11.49
C HIS A 593 -23.40 -19.79 10.27
N MET A 594 -23.63 -20.68 9.31
CA MET A 594 -23.04 -20.59 7.99
C MET A 594 -24.17 -20.38 6.98
N GLU A 595 -24.09 -19.29 6.24
CA GLU A 595 -24.99 -18.95 5.13
C GLU A 595 -24.19 -19.10 3.83
N ILE A 596 -24.78 -19.77 2.84
CA ILE A 596 -24.18 -19.93 1.52
C ILE A 596 -25.14 -19.40 0.47
N ASP A 597 -24.72 -18.36 -0.24
CA ASP A 597 -25.40 -17.81 -1.41
C ASP A 597 -24.70 -18.27 -2.69
N VAL A 598 -25.46 -18.75 -3.66
CA VAL A 598 -24.95 -19.11 -4.99
C VAL A 598 -25.74 -18.38 -6.08
N GLN A 599 -25.03 -17.81 -7.07
CA GLN A 599 -25.59 -17.09 -8.20
C GLN A 599 -24.83 -17.37 -9.50
N SER A 600 -25.52 -17.50 -10.64
CA SER A 600 -24.88 -17.50 -11.97
C SER A 600 -24.42 -16.09 -12.35
N VAL A 601 -23.19 -15.97 -12.86
CA VAL A 601 -22.61 -14.70 -13.35
C VAL A 601 -22.48 -14.63 -14.87
N ASP A 602 -22.64 -15.76 -15.58
CA ASP A 602 -22.59 -15.83 -17.05
C ASP A 602 -23.99 -15.78 -17.70
N GLY A 603 -25.05 -15.77 -16.89
CA GLY A 603 -26.45 -15.73 -17.33
C GLY A 603 -27.03 -17.08 -17.75
N LYS A 604 -26.32 -18.20 -17.54
CA LYS A 604 -26.78 -19.56 -17.82
C LYS A 604 -27.23 -20.28 -16.55
N GLN A 605 -28.03 -21.33 -16.73
CA GLN A 605 -28.36 -22.25 -15.63
C GLN A 605 -27.21 -23.25 -15.42
N HIS A 606 -26.88 -23.50 -14.15
CA HIS A 606 -25.84 -24.44 -13.75
C HIS A 606 -26.37 -25.43 -12.71
N ASP A 607 -25.93 -26.69 -12.79
CA ASP A 607 -26.16 -27.68 -11.73
C ASP A 607 -25.14 -27.45 -10.62
N VAL A 608 -25.61 -27.14 -9.40
CA VAL A 608 -24.72 -26.78 -8.28
C VAL A 608 -25.00 -27.65 -7.07
N GLN A 609 -23.95 -28.31 -6.56
CA GLN A 609 -24.03 -29.03 -5.29
C GLN A 609 -23.01 -28.48 -4.32
N VAL A 610 -23.42 -28.24 -3.07
CA VAL A 610 -22.52 -27.77 -2.03
C VAL A 610 -22.42 -28.84 -0.95
N TYR A 611 -21.19 -29.13 -0.56
CA TYR A 611 -20.84 -30.14 0.42
C TYR A 611 -19.96 -29.51 1.49
N THR A 612 -20.21 -29.89 2.73
CA THR A 612 -19.40 -29.51 3.88
C THR A 612 -19.24 -30.72 4.80
N ASP A 613 -18.06 -30.84 5.40
CA ASP A 613 -17.73 -31.96 6.28
C ASP A 613 -16.80 -31.54 7.43
N LEU A 614 -16.99 -32.17 8.58
CA LEU A 614 -16.22 -31.95 9.80
C LEU A 614 -15.56 -33.26 10.22
N SER A 615 -14.28 -33.19 10.51
CA SER A 615 -13.47 -34.31 10.98
C SER A 615 -13.84 -34.77 12.40
N ALA A 616 -13.49 -36.02 12.72
CA ALA A 616 -13.91 -36.69 13.96
C ALA A 616 -13.34 -36.05 15.25
N GLU A 617 -12.26 -35.27 15.17
CA GLU A 617 -11.71 -34.56 16.34
C GLU A 617 -12.67 -33.51 16.93
N TRP A 618 -13.72 -33.15 16.20
CA TRP A 618 -14.78 -32.29 16.74
C TRP A 618 -15.69 -33.02 17.73
N VAL A 619 -15.65 -34.36 17.76
CA VAL A 619 -16.54 -35.24 18.54
C VAL A 619 -15.89 -35.72 19.84
N SER A 620 -14.62 -35.40 20.09
CA SER A 620 -13.96 -35.69 21.37
C SER A 620 -12.64 -34.92 21.46
N GLY A 621 -12.37 -34.31 22.62
CA GLY A 621 -11.05 -33.74 22.92
C GLY A 621 -9.97 -34.83 23.10
N ASP A 622 -10.38 -36.07 23.38
CA ASP A 622 -9.49 -37.24 23.45
C ASP A 622 -9.47 -37.98 22.11
N ARG A 623 -8.33 -37.87 21.41
CA ARG A 623 -8.09 -38.48 20.10
C ARG A 623 -7.90 -40.01 20.15
N SER A 624 -7.83 -40.61 21.34
CA SER A 624 -7.73 -42.07 21.50
C SER A 624 -9.09 -42.77 21.43
N VAL A 625 -10.19 -42.01 21.54
CA VAL A 625 -11.56 -42.54 21.51
C VAL A 625 -11.99 -42.83 20.07
N THR A 626 -12.60 -44.00 19.86
CA THR A 626 -13.13 -44.39 18.55
C THR A 626 -14.43 -43.65 18.24
N ALA A 627 -14.44 -42.87 17.16
CA ALA A 627 -15.65 -42.27 16.61
C ALA A 627 -16.40 -43.29 15.71
N GLN A 628 -17.72 -43.36 15.85
CA GLN A 628 -18.58 -44.19 14.99
C GLN A 628 -19.45 -43.32 14.09
N TRP A 629 -19.50 -43.67 12.80
CA TRP A 629 -20.24 -42.97 11.76
C TRP A 629 -21.45 -43.79 11.35
N ASP A 630 -22.63 -43.16 11.33
CA ASP A 630 -23.86 -43.72 10.79
C ASP A 630 -24.40 -42.85 9.64
N TYR A 631 -24.98 -43.47 8.61
CA TYR A 631 -25.42 -42.82 7.38
C TYR A 631 -26.91 -43.04 7.11
N GLY A 632 -27.65 -41.98 6.75
CA GLY A 632 -29.07 -42.08 6.45
C GLY A 632 -29.63 -40.89 5.67
N VAL A 633 -30.81 -41.05 5.07
CA VAL A 633 -31.58 -39.89 4.58
C VAL A 633 -32.27 -39.29 5.79
N ILE A 634 -31.93 -38.04 6.13
CA ILE A 634 -32.65 -37.31 7.19
C ILE A 634 -33.98 -36.87 6.61
N GLN A 635 -34.94 -37.80 6.54
CA GLN A 635 -36.36 -37.48 6.36
C GLN A 635 -36.94 -37.12 7.73
N ASP A 636 -36.39 -36.10 8.38
CA ASP A 636 -37.14 -35.52 9.49
C ASP A 636 -38.16 -34.57 8.91
N GLN A 637 -39.37 -34.53 9.47
CA GLN A 637 -40.40 -33.57 9.12
C GLN A 637 -40.01 -32.17 9.59
N SER A 638 -38.81 -31.71 9.25
CA SER A 638 -38.37 -30.33 9.46
C SER A 638 -39.05 -29.46 8.42
N GLN A 639 -40.30 -29.09 8.71
CA GLN A 639 -40.84 -27.86 8.16
C GLN A 639 -39.88 -26.74 8.56
N PRO A 640 -39.38 -25.91 7.62
CA PRO A 640 -38.69 -24.69 8.01
C PRO A 640 -39.63 -23.95 8.96
N ARG A 641 -39.16 -23.64 10.17
CA ARG A 641 -39.95 -22.77 11.07
C ARG A 641 -40.11 -21.45 10.32
N ASN A 642 -41.34 -21.05 10.03
CA ASN A 642 -41.63 -19.71 9.57
C ASN A 642 -41.15 -18.75 10.66
N TRP A 643 -39.99 -18.15 10.46
CA TRP A 643 -39.56 -17.02 11.24
C TRP A 643 -40.55 -15.89 10.94
N PRO A 644 -41.15 -15.22 11.93
CA PRO A 644 -41.88 -14.00 11.65
C PRO A 644 -40.93 -13.07 10.91
N GLU A 645 -41.30 -12.67 9.69
CA GLU A 645 -40.49 -11.78 8.87
C GLU A 645 -40.08 -10.57 9.72
N PRO A 646 -38.78 -10.19 9.77
CA PRO A 646 -38.47 -8.84 10.16
C PRO A 646 -39.25 -7.93 9.19
N ALA A 647 -40.06 -7.03 9.73
CA ALA A 647 -41.11 -6.27 9.02
C ALA A 647 -40.65 -5.37 7.85
N SER A 648 -39.42 -5.56 7.35
CA SER A 648 -38.77 -4.75 6.34
C SER A 648 -38.03 -5.54 5.24
N ALA A 649 -38.06 -6.88 5.21
CA ALA A 649 -37.36 -7.67 4.19
C ALA A 649 -38.26 -8.71 3.53
N SER A 650 -38.78 -8.39 2.33
CA SER A 650 -39.42 -9.35 1.44
C SER A 650 -38.35 -10.24 0.79
N TRP A 651 -38.15 -11.45 1.31
CA TRP A 651 -37.21 -12.43 0.74
C TRP A 651 -37.86 -13.14 -0.47
N PRO A 652 -37.09 -13.49 -1.53
CA PRO A 652 -37.56 -14.36 -2.60
C PRO A 652 -38.01 -15.72 -2.05
N ALA A 653 -39.00 -16.34 -2.70
CA ALA A 653 -39.50 -17.66 -2.29
C ALA A 653 -38.37 -18.71 -2.31
N PRO A 654 -38.20 -19.52 -1.25
CA PRO A 654 -37.15 -20.54 -1.19
C PRO A 654 -37.36 -21.61 -2.28
N HIS A 655 -36.29 -21.93 -3.02
CA HIS A 655 -36.27 -23.03 -3.99
C HIS A 655 -36.20 -24.38 -3.25
N SER A 656 -36.85 -25.42 -3.79
CA SER A 656 -36.82 -26.78 -3.23
C SER A 656 -35.40 -27.36 -3.26
N PHE A 657 -34.85 -27.73 -2.09
CA PHE A 657 -33.56 -28.42 -1.95
C PHE A 657 -33.76 -29.77 -1.26
N THR A 658 -32.81 -30.69 -1.45
CA THR A 658 -32.77 -31.98 -0.73
C THR A 658 -31.49 -32.04 0.10
N THR A 659 -31.64 -32.30 1.39
CA THR A 659 -30.53 -32.41 2.34
C THR A 659 -30.25 -33.87 2.69
N TYR A 660 -29.00 -34.34 2.58
CA TYR A 660 -28.59 -35.68 3.03
C TYR A 660 -27.58 -35.60 4.17
N GLY A 661 -27.61 -36.48 5.17
CA GLY A 661 -26.74 -36.32 6.34
C GLY A 661 -26.19 -37.62 6.93
N THR A 662 -25.09 -37.51 7.64
CA THR A 662 -24.55 -38.56 8.50
C THR A 662 -24.76 -38.17 9.97
N ARG A 663 -24.54 -39.08 10.91
CA ARG A 663 -24.51 -38.80 12.36
C ARG A 663 -23.27 -39.46 12.94
N THR A 664 -22.50 -38.72 13.75
CA THR A 664 -21.31 -39.25 14.40
C THR A 664 -21.49 -39.26 15.91
N THR A 665 -21.26 -40.40 16.54
CA THR A 665 -21.40 -40.60 17.99
C THR A 665 -20.19 -41.35 18.55
N PHE A 666 -19.94 -41.19 19.84
CA PHE A 666 -18.99 -41.98 20.61
C PHE A 666 -19.63 -42.44 21.91
N SER A 667 -19.18 -43.58 22.44
CA SER A 667 -19.69 -44.16 23.68
C SER A 667 -18.70 -43.91 24.83
N VAL A 668 -19.11 -43.18 25.87
CA VAL A 668 -18.37 -43.09 27.14
C VAL A 668 -19.20 -43.74 28.25
N PRO A 669 -18.62 -44.59 29.12
CA PRO A 669 -19.28 -45.05 30.31
C PRO A 669 -19.41 -43.90 31.32
N THR A 670 -20.65 -43.43 31.53
CA THR A 670 -21.15 -42.62 32.68
C THR A 670 -20.53 -41.23 32.94
N SER A 671 -21.42 -40.24 33.05
CA SER A 671 -21.18 -38.84 33.47
C SER A 671 -20.43 -38.73 34.80
N VAL A 672 -19.39 -37.88 34.84
CA VAL A 672 -18.72 -37.49 36.09
C VAL A 672 -19.29 -36.12 36.51
N ALA A 673 -19.98 -36.07 37.64
CA ALA A 673 -20.39 -34.81 38.24
C ALA A 673 -19.17 -34.16 38.92
N LEU A 674 -18.83 -32.93 38.55
CA LEU A 674 -17.81 -32.14 39.22
C LEU A 674 -18.49 -30.99 39.96
N THR A 675 -18.44 -31.02 41.29
CA THR A 675 -18.91 -29.93 42.15
C THR A 675 -17.81 -28.89 42.31
N GLY A 676 -17.99 -27.72 41.67
CA GLY A 676 -17.21 -26.51 41.92
C GLY A 676 -17.81 -25.64 43.02
N ASN A 677 -17.05 -24.65 43.52
CA ASN A 677 -17.42 -23.71 44.60
C ASN A 677 -18.52 -22.68 44.23
N TYR A 678 -19.56 -23.08 43.50
CA TYR A 678 -20.72 -22.26 43.19
C TYR A 678 -21.97 -22.86 43.87
N PRO A 679 -22.45 -22.29 45.00
CA PRO A 679 -23.59 -22.83 45.72
C PRO A 679 -24.83 -22.84 44.81
N GLY A 680 -25.41 -24.02 44.57
CA GLY A 680 -26.64 -24.19 43.79
C GLY A 680 -26.46 -24.48 42.29
N ILE A 681 -25.22 -24.59 41.78
CA ILE A 681 -24.96 -24.93 40.37
C ILE A 681 -24.21 -26.26 40.29
N THR A 682 -24.89 -27.30 39.79
CA THR A 682 -24.26 -28.60 39.48
C THR A 682 -23.79 -28.58 38.04
N PHE A 683 -22.46 -28.53 37.83
CA PHE A 683 -21.89 -28.69 36.49
C PHE A 683 -21.79 -30.19 36.16
N ILE A 684 -22.59 -30.63 35.20
CA ILE A 684 -22.47 -31.99 34.65
C ILE A 684 -21.39 -31.93 33.58
N ALA A 685 -20.20 -32.48 33.87
CA ALA A 685 -19.19 -32.67 32.83
C ALA A 685 -19.63 -33.86 31.96
N THR A 686 -20.20 -33.55 30.79
CA THR A 686 -20.44 -34.52 29.72
C THR A 686 -19.35 -34.39 28.66
N PRO A 687 -18.88 -35.51 28.09
CA PRO A 687 -17.86 -35.45 27.06
C PRO A 687 -18.42 -34.80 25.77
N VAL A 688 -17.51 -34.16 25.05
CA VAL A 688 -17.71 -33.13 24.01
C VAL A 688 -18.29 -33.70 22.71
N VAL A 689 -19.45 -33.19 22.26
CA VAL A 689 -19.94 -33.06 20.87
C VAL A 689 -20.23 -34.34 20.05
N GLY A 690 -21.40 -34.38 19.40
CA GLY A 690 -21.69 -35.23 18.23
C GLY A 690 -22.29 -34.36 17.13
N GLY A 691 -21.74 -34.41 15.91
CA GLY A 691 -22.17 -33.60 14.76
C GLY A 691 -23.09 -34.35 13.80
N LEU A 692 -23.88 -33.60 13.03
CA LEU A 692 -24.87 -34.07 12.07
C LEU A 692 -24.60 -33.36 10.73
N TYR A 693 -24.47 -34.12 9.65
CA TYR A 693 -23.90 -33.65 8.39
C TYR A 693 -25.02 -33.29 7.41
N SER A 694 -24.78 -32.40 6.45
CA SER A 694 -25.79 -32.02 5.46
C SER A 694 -25.18 -31.78 4.08
N LEU A 695 -25.70 -32.51 3.10
CA LEU A 695 -25.38 -32.52 1.68
C LEU A 695 -26.46 -31.71 1.01
N LEU A 696 -26.13 -30.52 0.49
CA LEU A 696 -27.11 -29.72 -0.22
C LEU A 696 -27.01 -30.03 -1.71
N ALA A 697 -27.99 -30.80 -2.21
CA ALA A 697 -28.24 -30.87 -3.64
C ALA A 697 -29.15 -29.69 -4.01
N LEU A 698 -28.58 -28.57 -4.44
CA LEU A 698 -29.36 -27.54 -5.11
C LEU A 698 -29.59 -28.01 -6.54
N LYS A 699 -30.85 -28.21 -6.93
CA LYS A 699 -31.18 -28.75 -8.26
C LYS A 699 -30.79 -27.82 -9.41
N SER A 700 -30.50 -26.54 -9.12
CA SER A 700 -29.99 -25.54 -10.07
C SER A 700 -29.67 -24.21 -9.38
N ALA A 701 -28.63 -23.49 -9.82
CA ALA A 701 -28.50 -22.05 -9.57
C ALA A 701 -29.42 -21.27 -10.54
N PRO A 702 -30.34 -20.42 -10.07
CA PRO A 702 -31.28 -19.71 -10.93
C PRO A 702 -30.56 -18.64 -11.77
N SER A 703 -31.05 -18.42 -13.00
CA SER A 703 -30.55 -17.39 -13.91
C SER A 703 -30.86 -15.95 -13.46
N ASN A 704 -31.75 -15.79 -12.47
CA ASN A 704 -32.06 -14.55 -11.75
C ASN A 704 -32.44 -14.91 -10.30
N GLY A 705 -31.75 -14.34 -9.31
CA GLY A 705 -31.98 -14.61 -7.88
C GLY A 705 -30.77 -15.26 -7.19
N TYR A 706 -30.90 -15.53 -5.90
CA TYR A 706 -29.92 -16.25 -5.08
C TYR A 706 -30.59 -17.47 -4.44
N VAL A 707 -29.82 -18.53 -4.21
CA VAL A 707 -30.22 -19.62 -3.34
C VAL A 707 -29.39 -19.54 -2.07
N ALA A 708 -30.05 -19.24 -0.95
CA ALA A 708 -29.45 -19.16 0.37
C ALA A 708 -29.76 -20.44 1.17
N ALA A 709 -28.73 -21.06 1.74
CA ALA A 709 -28.87 -22.16 2.70
C ALA A 709 -28.25 -21.78 4.04
N TRP A 710 -28.99 -22.05 5.14
CA TRP A 710 -28.58 -21.73 6.51
C TRP A 710 -28.22 -23.00 7.29
N TYR A 711 -27.04 -23.00 7.91
CA TYR A 711 -26.57 -24.07 8.79
C TYR A 711 -26.32 -23.53 10.21
N SER A 712 -26.54 -24.37 11.24
CA SER A 712 -26.33 -24.03 12.66
C SER A 712 -25.45 -25.08 13.35
N LEU A 713 -24.57 -24.65 14.27
CA LEU A 713 -23.56 -25.49 14.93
C LEU A 713 -23.45 -25.24 16.51
N ALA A 714 -24.14 -25.97 17.47
CA ALA A 714 -23.86 -26.45 18.91
C ALA A 714 -24.21 -27.97 19.43
N SER A 715 -23.49 -28.60 20.38
CA SER A 715 -23.66 -29.99 20.99
C SER A 715 -25.06 -30.74 21.10
N PRO A 716 -25.13 -32.10 21.13
CA PRO A 716 -26.34 -32.89 21.40
C PRO A 716 -26.51 -33.29 22.89
N THR A 717 -27.32 -32.57 23.66
CA THR A 717 -27.99 -33.14 24.85
C THR A 717 -29.44 -32.68 24.90
N VAL A 718 -30.35 -33.66 24.85
CA VAL A 718 -31.80 -33.52 24.87
C VAL A 718 -32.26 -32.85 26.16
N TRP A 719 -32.89 -31.69 26.06
CA TRP A 719 -33.94 -31.28 27.01
C TRP A 719 -35.24 -31.14 26.23
N ASN A 720 -36.18 -32.03 26.54
CA ASN A 720 -37.52 -32.06 25.98
C ASN A 720 -38.27 -30.81 26.47
N VAL A 721 -38.39 -29.79 25.62
CA VAL A 721 -39.32 -28.67 25.83
C VAL A 721 -40.09 -28.50 24.52
N ASP A 722 -41.23 -29.19 24.46
CA ASP A 722 -42.35 -29.07 23.52
C ASP A 722 -42.04 -28.55 22.09
N ASN A 723 -42.03 -29.49 21.15
CA ASN A 723 -42.22 -29.34 19.71
C ASN A 723 -41.12 -28.62 18.90
N GLY A 724 -40.17 -29.41 18.39
CA GLY A 724 -39.34 -29.08 17.21
C GLY A 724 -37.87 -29.49 17.38
N VAL A 725 -37.36 -30.33 16.47
CA VAL A 725 -35.98 -30.82 16.47
C VAL A 725 -35.03 -29.72 15.96
N PHE A 726 -33.97 -29.41 16.73
CA PHE A 726 -32.93 -28.41 16.41
C PHE A 726 -31.55 -29.08 16.41
N ILE A 727 -30.64 -28.69 15.49
CA ILE A 727 -29.33 -29.34 15.27
C ILE A 727 -28.20 -28.31 15.22
N MET A 728 -27.08 -28.65 15.86
CA MET A 728 -26.03 -27.75 16.30
C MET A 728 -24.68 -28.66 16.55
N ALA A 729 -23.37 -28.21 16.46
CA ALA A 729 -22.10 -28.55 17.23
C ALA A 729 -21.18 -27.35 17.72
N GLY A 730 -20.57 -27.37 18.94
CA GLY A 730 -19.72 -26.26 19.48
C GLY A 730 -18.63 -26.69 20.49
N LEU A 731 -17.46 -26.02 20.51
CA LEU A 731 -16.21 -26.34 21.24
C LEU A 731 -16.24 -25.95 22.74
N ALA A 732 -15.72 -26.82 23.62
CA ALA A 732 -15.30 -26.50 25.00
C ALA A 732 -13.78 -26.66 25.15
#